data_AF-A0A3M5DNU0-F1
#
_entry.id   AF-A0A3M5DNU0-F1
#
_cell.length_a   1.000
_cell.length_b   1.000
_cell.length_c   1.000
_cell.angle_alpha   90.00
_cell.angle_beta   90.00
_cell.angle_gamma   90.00
#
_symmetry.space_group_name_H-M   'P 1'
#
loop_
_entity.id
_entity.type
_entity.pdbx_description
1 polymer ?
#
loop_
_entity_poly.entity_id
_entity_poly.type
_entity_poly.pdbx_seq_one_letter_code
_entity_poly.pdbx_strand_id
1 'polypeptide(L)'
;MRIAALDQGTTSTRVLVASQDGSADIQLALRHQQHHPQSGWVEHDPLELLANLQRCLEASGRVDAIGLANQGESCMAWDARSGEPLSPLIVWQDNRTTPHIERLRASGAEALVLERSGLPLDAYFSASKLGWIVEHLPAARRALKAGRLRLGTSDAWFLDRLCGTFATDVTTASRTALMNLAEGRWDPDLCALFGVPIECLPEIRDTVGHFGVIGNTPLVRVTRFDTGPCTLYLKLESQNPGGSIKDRIGVAMIEAAERDGRLRPGGTIVEATAGNTGLGLALVGRAKGYRVVLVVPDKMSTEKVLHLRAMGAEVHITRSDVGKGHPEYYQDVAARLAQDIPGAFFADQFNNPANPLAHECGTGPELWAQTGHDLDAIVVGVGSSGTLTGLTRFFQKVQPELEMVLADPEGSIMAEYSRSGTLGTPGSWAVEGIGEDFVPAIADLSSVRHAYSISDEESFAMARELLRVEGIPGGSSTGTLLAAALRFCREQKEPKRVVSFVCDTGTRYLSKIYNDQWMTDQGLLQRKHYGDLRDIIARRFEEGRVISVGPDDTLLTAFQRMRLADVSQLPVLDDGKLVGVIDESDILLGVHADAPRFRDAVSSAMNAAPETLAPGASLAQLQAVLDRGLWRSLPMPAASTA
;
A
#
# COMPACT_ATOMS: atom_id res chain seq x y z
N MET A 1 -3.91 -22.60 0.21
CA MET A 1 -4.22 -22.28 1.61
C MET A 1 -5.50 -23.00 2.01
N ARG A 2 -5.52 -23.68 3.17
CA ARG A 2 -6.70 -24.28 3.81
C ARG A 2 -6.95 -23.57 5.12
N ILE A 3 -8.18 -23.11 5.36
CA ILE A 3 -8.54 -22.33 6.56
C ILE A 3 -9.68 -23.03 7.27
N ALA A 4 -9.53 -23.32 8.56
CA ALA A 4 -10.62 -23.79 9.41
C ALA A 4 -11.34 -22.60 10.06
N ALA A 5 -12.65 -22.51 9.90
CA ALA A 5 -13.51 -21.58 10.62
C ALA A 5 -14.30 -22.36 11.68
N LEU A 6 -13.95 -22.16 12.94
CA LEU A 6 -14.68 -22.66 14.10
C LEU A 6 -15.80 -21.68 14.45
N ASP A 7 -17.02 -22.19 14.55
CA ASP A 7 -18.18 -21.44 15.02
C ASP A 7 -18.64 -22.05 16.36
N GLN A 8 -18.31 -21.36 17.46
CA GLN A 8 -18.84 -21.67 18.77
C GLN A 8 -20.13 -20.87 19.00
N GLY A 9 -21.23 -21.36 18.43
CA GLY A 9 -22.56 -20.78 18.62
C GLY A 9 -23.23 -21.24 19.92
N THR A 10 -24.42 -20.72 20.22
CA THR A 10 -25.16 -20.99 21.48
C THR A 10 -25.70 -22.43 21.62
N THR A 11 -25.84 -23.18 20.53
CA THR A 11 -26.46 -24.52 20.54
C THR A 11 -25.55 -25.62 19.98
N SER A 12 -24.50 -25.23 19.28
CA SER A 12 -23.57 -26.17 18.66
C SER A 12 -22.22 -25.54 18.39
N THR A 13 -21.19 -26.36 18.44
CA THR A 13 -19.84 -26.07 17.95
C THR A 13 -19.70 -26.66 16.56
N ARG A 14 -19.20 -25.88 15.59
CA ARG A 14 -19.05 -26.32 14.20
C ARG A 14 -17.66 -25.98 13.68
N VAL A 15 -17.18 -26.76 12.72
CA VAL A 15 -16.01 -26.38 11.91
C VAL A 15 -16.35 -26.46 10.43
N LEU A 16 -16.03 -25.38 9.73
CA LEU A 16 -16.05 -25.30 8.27
C LEU A 16 -14.61 -25.19 7.79
N VAL A 17 -14.24 -25.94 6.75
CA VAL A 17 -12.91 -25.82 6.14
C VAL A 17 -13.07 -25.25 4.75
N ALA A 18 -12.46 -24.09 4.53
CA ALA A 18 -12.38 -23.42 3.24
C ALA A 18 -11.05 -23.75 2.53
N SER A 19 -11.13 -24.01 1.24
CA SER A 19 -9.98 -24.33 0.39
C SER A 19 -9.67 -23.20 -0.60
N GLN A 20 -8.48 -23.27 -1.21
CA GLN A 20 -7.97 -22.22 -2.11
C GLN A 20 -8.80 -22.04 -3.39
N ASP A 21 -9.55 -23.06 -3.81
CA ASP A 21 -10.46 -23.01 -4.95
C ASP A 21 -11.80 -22.32 -4.62
N GLY A 22 -11.97 -21.83 -3.39
CA GLY A 22 -13.19 -21.18 -2.91
C GLY A 22 -14.26 -22.15 -2.40
N SER A 23 -14.00 -23.46 -2.39
CA SER A 23 -14.89 -24.44 -1.77
C SER A 23 -14.85 -24.34 -0.24
N ALA A 24 -15.98 -24.64 0.41
CA ALA A 24 -16.12 -24.59 1.86
C ALA A 24 -17.12 -25.64 2.35
N ASP A 25 -16.66 -26.53 3.23
CA ASP A 25 -17.45 -27.66 3.73
C ASP A 25 -17.44 -27.73 5.25
N ILE A 26 -18.63 -27.95 5.85
CA ILE A 26 -18.76 -28.24 7.28
C ILE A 26 -18.22 -29.65 7.54
N GLN A 27 -17.11 -29.74 8.28
CA GLN A 27 -16.47 -31.01 8.60
C GLN A 27 -17.11 -31.71 9.80
N LEU A 28 -17.56 -30.92 10.79
CA LEU A 28 -18.19 -31.45 12.00
C LEU A 28 -19.11 -30.40 12.63
N ALA A 29 -20.22 -30.87 13.19
CA ALA A 29 -21.14 -30.09 14.01
C ALA A 29 -21.55 -30.90 15.25
N LEU A 30 -21.25 -30.41 16.43
CA LEU A 30 -21.56 -31.04 17.71
C LEU A 30 -22.52 -30.14 18.50
N ARG A 31 -23.64 -30.70 18.97
CA ARG A 31 -24.52 -29.98 19.90
C ARG A 31 -23.97 -30.07 21.32
N HIS A 32 -24.17 -29.01 22.10
CA HIS A 32 -23.88 -28.97 23.53
C HIS A 32 -25.14 -28.65 24.33
N GLN A 33 -25.12 -28.96 25.62
CA GLN A 33 -26.28 -28.80 26.47
C GLN A 33 -26.42 -27.37 26.99
N GLN A 34 -27.66 -26.86 27.02
CA GLN A 34 -28.02 -25.65 27.78
C GLN A 34 -28.58 -26.05 29.14
N HIS A 35 -28.05 -25.44 30.20
CA HIS A 35 -28.49 -25.63 31.56
C HIS A 35 -29.29 -24.43 32.03
N HIS A 36 -30.47 -24.68 32.58
CA HIS A 36 -31.36 -23.67 33.14
C HIS A 36 -31.58 -23.94 34.63
N PRO A 37 -30.59 -23.65 35.49
CA PRO A 37 -30.67 -23.97 36.91
C PRO A 37 -31.78 -23.20 37.63
N GLN A 38 -32.13 -22.01 37.13
CA GLN A 38 -33.22 -21.17 37.63
C GLN A 38 -33.89 -20.44 36.46
N SER A 39 -35.07 -19.86 36.72
CA SER A 39 -35.74 -19.00 35.74
C SER A 39 -34.83 -17.81 35.37
N GLY A 40 -34.65 -17.58 34.07
CA GLY A 40 -33.78 -16.52 33.57
C GLY A 40 -32.28 -16.85 33.55
N TRP A 41 -31.88 -18.01 34.10
CA TRP A 41 -30.49 -18.44 34.09
C TRP A 41 -30.23 -19.34 32.88
N VAL A 42 -29.11 -19.10 32.19
CA VAL A 42 -28.67 -19.86 31.02
C VAL A 42 -27.16 -20.10 31.17
N GLU A 43 -26.78 -21.37 31.33
CA GLU A 43 -25.41 -21.79 31.59
C GLU A 43 -24.98 -22.89 30.62
N HIS A 44 -23.71 -22.89 30.23
CA HIS A 44 -23.05 -24.02 29.58
C HIS A 44 -21.94 -24.58 30.47
N ASP A 45 -21.67 -25.88 30.32
CA ASP A 45 -20.45 -26.49 30.83
C ASP A 45 -19.26 -26.04 29.96
N PRO A 46 -18.31 -25.26 30.49
CA PRO A 46 -17.15 -24.83 29.72
C PRO A 46 -16.37 -26.02 29.16
N LEU A 47 -16.20 -27.09 29.94
CA LEU A 47 -15.40 -28.26 29.54
C LEU A 47 -16.04 -29.01 28.37
N GLU A 48 -17.37 -29.05 28.29
CA GLU A 48 -18.08 -29.59 27.12
C GLU A 48 -17.76 -28.75 25.86
N LEU A 49 -17.77 -27.42 25.97
CA LEU A 49 -17.47 -26.54 24.84
C LEU A 49 -16.03 -26.69 24.37
N LEU A 50 -15.08 -26.77 25.29
CA LEU A 50 -13.66 -26.96 24.96
C LEU A 50 -13.42 -28.32 24.31
N ALA A 51 -14.04 -29.38 24.82
CA ALA A 51 -13.97 -30.71 24.22
C ALA A 51 -14.56 -30.72 22.80
N ASN A 52 -15.68 -30.04 22.58
CA ASN A 52 -16.27 -29.91 21.26
C ASN A 52 -15.37 -29.13 20.29
N LEU A 53 -14.75 -28.03 20.73
CA LEU A 53 -13.80 -27.26 19.93
C LEU A 53 -12.58 -28.11 19.53
N GLN A 54 -12.02 -28.88 20.47
CA GLN A 54 -10.90 -29.78 20.19
C GLN A 54 -11.27 -30.84 19.14
N ARG A 55 -12.45 -31.46 19.25
CA ARG A 55 -12.94 -32.42 18.26
C ARG A 55 -13.18 -31.79 16.90
N CYS A 56 -13.70 -30.57 16.85
CA CYS A 56 -13.86 -29.80 15.62
C CYS A 56 -12.50 -29.46 14.99
N LEU A 57 -11.50 -29.08 15.78
CA LEU A 57 -10.12 -28.87 15.32
C LEU A 57 -9.52 -30.15 14.73
N GLU A 58 -9.64 -31.27 15.43
CA GLU A 58 -9.18 -32.57 14.93
C GLU A 58 -9.84 -32.94 13.60
N ALA A 59 -11.16 -32.72 13.47
CA ALA A 59 -11.91 -32.99 12.24
C ALA A 59 -11.49 -32.10 11.06
N SER A 60 -10.89 -30.94 11.30
CA SER A 60 -10.40 -30.05 10.23
C SER A 60 -9.17 -30.58 9.50
N GLY A 61 -8.43 -31.51 10.13
CA GLY A 61 -7.13 -31.97 9.65
C GLY A 61 -6.08 -30.86 9.63
N ARG A 62 -5.06 -31.00 8.78
CA ARG A 62 -4.00 -29.97 8.67
C ARG A 62 -4.50 -28.75 7.91
N VAL A 63 -4.53 -27.60 8.58
CA VAL A 63 -4.90 -26.29 8.02
C VAL A 63 -3.76 -25.28 8.21
N ASP A 64 -3.75 -24.24 7.36
CA ASP A 64 -2.75 -23.18 7.37
C ASP A 64 -3.15 -22.04 8.34
N ALA A 65 -4.45 -21.88 8.60
CA ALA A 65 -4.98 -20.89 9.53
C ALA A 65 -6.28 -21.38 10.18
N ILE A 66 -6.58 -20.86 11.37
CA ILE A 66 -7.82 -21.11 12.11
C ILE A 66 -8.44 -19.77 12.49
N GLY A 67 -9.71 -19.58 12.15
CA GLY A 67 -10.56 -18.52 12.70
C GLY A 67 -11.53 -19.12 13.72
N LEU A 68 -11.79 -18.42 14.82
CA LEU A 68 -12.76 -18.83 15.84
C LEU A 68 -13.76 -17.70 16.06
N ALA A 69 -15.04 -17.98 15.81
CA ALA A 69 -16.16 -17.17 16.26
C ALA A 69 -16.69 -17.73 17.59
N ASN A 70 -17.13 -16.85 18.49
CA ASN A 70 -17.57 -17.20 19.83
C ASN A 70 -18.96 -16.64 20.16
N GLN A 71 -19.42 -16.86 21.38
CA GLN A 71 -20.69 -16.36 21.90
C GLN A 71 -20.56 -14.97 22.54
N GLY A 72 -19.89 -14.02 21.88
CA GLY A 72 -19.83 -12.59 22.24
C GLY A 72 -19.77 -12.30 23.74
N GLU A 73 -20.92 -11.94 24.31
CA GLU A 73 -21.09 -11.48 25.69
C GLU A 73 -21.16 -12.60 26.76
N SER A 74 -21.11 -13.88 26.37
CA SER A 74 -21.01 -15.02 27.29
C SER A 74 -19.68 -14.99 28.04
N CYS A 75 -19.71 -15.12 29.37
CA CYS A 75 -18.55 -14.88 30.23
C CYS A 75 -18.39 -15.89 31.36
N MET A 76 -17.18 -15.99 31.92
CA MET A 76 -16.84 -16.94 32.98
C MET A 76 -15.60 -16.53 33.79
N ALA A 77 -15.36 -17.28 34.86
CA ALA A 77 -14.14 -17.25 35.66
C ALA A 77 -13.38 -18.58 35.56
N TRP A 78 -12.06 -18.50 35.55
CA TRP A 78 -11.18 -19.67 35.62
C TRP A 78 -9.89 -19.34 36.37
N ASP A 79 -9.16 -20.39 36.74
CA ASP A 79 -7.92 -20.25 37.48
C ASP A 79 -6.71 -20.04 36.55
N ALA A 80 -5.91 -19.01 36.81
CA ALA A 80 -4.77 -18.61 36.00
C ALA A 80 -3.64 -19.64 35.92
N ARG A 81 -3.55 -20.56 36.90
CA ARG A 81 -2.45 -21.54 36.98
C ARG A 81 -2.86 -22.90 36.45
N SER A 82 -4.01 -23.38 36.90
CA SER A 82 -4.52 -24.70 36.51
C SER A 82 -5.34 -24.67 35.22
N GLY A 83 -5.90 -23.51 34.86
CA GLY A 83 -6.84 -23.37 33.75
C GLY A 83 -8.24 -23.94 34.07
N GLU A 84 -8.47 -24.41 35.29
CA GLU A 84 -9.75 -25.01 35.68
C GLU A 84 -10.85 -23.94 35.74
N PRO A 85 -12.05 -24.23 35.18
CA PRO A 85 -13.21 -23.37 35.35
C PRO A 85 -13.59 -23.20 36.82
N LEU A 86 -13.79 -21.94 37.24
CA LEU A 86 -14.25 -21.58 38.58
C LEU A 86 -15.73 -21.19 38.61
N SER A 87 -16.35 -21.07 37.43
CA SER A 87 -17.77 -20.84 37.20
C SER A 87 -18.25 -21.65 35.99
N PRO A 88 -19.57 -21.88 35.85
CA PRO A 88 -20.14 -22.19 34.55
C PRO A 88 -19.88 -21.04 33.56
N LEU A 89 -20.03 -21.30 32.26
CA LEU A 89 -20.13 -20.23 31.27
C LEU A 89 -21.53 -19.63 31.37
N ILE A 90 -21.62 -18.37 31.82
CA ILE A 90 -22.89 -17.65 31.86
C ILE A 90 -23.15 -17.10 30.46
N VAL A 91 -24.23 -17.58 29.83
CA VAL A 91 -24.55 -17.29 28.43
C VAL A 91 -25.10 -15.88 28.27
N TRP A 92 -24.90 -15.24 27.12
CA TRP A 92 -25.38 -13.87 26.86
C TRP A 92 -26.89 -13.66 27.12
N GLN A 93 -27.73 -14.69 26.96
CA GLN A 93 -29.18 -14.67 27.23
C GLN A 93 -29.54 -14.65 28.72
N ASP A 94 -28.58 -14.93 29.59
CA ASP A 94 -28.78 -14.98 31.03
C ASP A 94 -29.12 -13.59 31.58
N ASN A 95 -30.20 -13.50 32.35
CA ASN A 95 -30.70 -12.25 32.92
C ASN A 95 -30.62 -12.23 34.46
N ARG A 96 -29.79 -13.09 35.08
CA ARG A 96 -29.68 -13.19 36.55
C ARG A 96 -29.29 -11.87 37.22
N THR A 97 -28.65 -10.98 36.47
CA THR A 97 -28.14 -9.70 36.96
C THR A 97 -29.09 -8.52 36.71
N THR A 98 -30.28 -8.75 36.14
CA THR A 98 -31.30 -7.69 35.95
C THR A 98 -31.57 -6.90 37.23
N PRO A 99 -31.74 -7.51 38.43
CA PRO A 99 -31.92 -6.72 39.66
C PRO A 99 -30.74 -5.82 40.01
N HIS A 100 -29.50 -6.20 39.64
CA HIS A 100 -28.33 -5.36 39.83
C HIS A 100 -28.31 -4.19 38.82
N ILE A 101 -28.67 -4.45 37.56
CA ILE A 101 -28.83 -3.43 36.53
C ILE A 101 -29.87 -2.38 36.93
N GLU A 102 -31.03 -2.79 37.45
CA GLU A 102 -32.05 -1.84 37.92
C GLU A 102 -31.56 -0.96 39.08
N ARG A 103 -30.71 -1.49 39.97
CA ARG A 103 -30.09 -0.70 41.05
C ARG A 103 -29.10 0.33 40.50
N LEU A 104 -28.27 -0.05 39.53
CA LEU A 104 -27.34 0.88 38.88
C LEU A 104 -28.07 1.98 38.10
N ARG A 105 -29.18 1.63 37.44
CA ARG A 105 -30.03 2.62 36.77
C ARG A 105 -30.64 3.58 37.78
N ALA A 106 -31.18 3.08 38.89
CA ALA A 106 -31.73 3.90 39.96
C ALA A 106 -30.70 4.82 40.63
N SER A 107 -29.40 4.47 40.61
CA SER A 107 -28.32 5.32 41.11
C SER A 107 -27.78 6.33 40.07
N GLY A 108 -28.35 6.36 38.86
CA GLY A 108 -27.93 7.28 37.79
C GLY A 108 -26.66 6.87 37.03
N ALA A 109 -26.22 5.62 37.15
CA ALA A 109 -24.96 5.16 36.54
C ALA A 109 -25.03 5.01 35.01
N GLU A 110 -26.23 5.05 34.42
CA GLU A 110 -26.46 4.84 33.00
C GLU A 110 -25.72 5.85 32.11
N ALA A 111 -25.68 7.13 32.52
CA ALA A 111 -24.99 8.17 31.77
C ALA A 111 -23.49 7.88 31.63
N LEU A 112 -22.84 7.46 32.74
CA LEU A 112 -21.42 7.11 32.76
C LEU A 112 -21.11 5.91 31.87
N VAL A 113 -21.92 4.85 31.97
CA VAL A 113 -21.74 3.63 31.18
C VAL A 113 -21.90 3.93 29.70
N LEU A 114 -22.93 4.70 29.31
CA LEU A 114 -23.18 5.07 27.93
C LEU A 114 -22.07 5.96 27.37
N GLU A 115 -21.62 6.95 28.14
CA GLU A 115 -20.55 7.86 27.74
C GLU A 115 -19.24 7.12 27.47
N ARG A 116 -18.84 6.20 28.36
CA ARG A 116 -17.53 5.54 28.28
C ARG A 116 -17.51 4.32 27.38
N SER A 117 -18.54 3.48 27.47
CA SER A 117 -18.59 2.19 26.76
C SER A 117 -19.44 2.23 25.49
N GLY A 118 -20.26 3.27 25.29
CA GLY A 118 -21.21 3.33 24.18
C GLY A 118 -22.39 2.36 24.28
N LEU A 119 -22.53 1.65 25.41
CA LEU A 119 -23.56 0.63 25.63
C LEU A 119 -24.59 1.07 26.68
N PRO A 120 -25.87 0.66 26.55
CA PRO A 120 -26.86 0.88 27.60
C PRO A 120 -26.64 -0.06 28.79
N LEU A 121 -27.22 0.28 29.94
CA LEU A 121 -27.26 -0.62 31.09
C LEU A 121 -28.24 -1.77 30.84
N ASP A 122 -27.70 -2.96 30.55
CA ASP A 122 -28.47 -4.18 30.29
C ASP A 122 -27.74 -5.42 30.82
N ALA A 123 -28.50 -6.44 31.25
CA ALA A 123 -27.97 -7.72 31.72
C ALA A 123 -27.38 -8.58 30.57
N TYR A 124 -27.69 -8.22 29.32
CA TYR A 124 -27.13 -8.79 28.11
C TYR A 124 -25.59 -8.70 28.08
N PHE A 125 -25.01 -7.57 28.50
CA PHE A 125 -23.55 -7.36 28.48
C PHE A 125 -22.83 -8.02 29.66
N SER A 126 -21.56 -8.37 29.46
CA SER A 126 -20.80 -9.22 30.39
C SER A 126 -20.49 -8.58 31.75
N ALA A 127 -20.35 -7.26 31.83
CA ALA A 127 -19.85 -6.56 33.02
C ALA A 127 -20.56 -6.98 34.32
N SER A 128 -21.89 -6.91 34.34
CA SER A 128 -22.69 -7.24 35.53
C SER A 128 -22.57 -8.71 35.92
N LYS A 129 -22.43 -9.61 34.94
CA LYS A 129 -22.30 -11.07 35.15
C LYS A 129 -20.92 -11.43 35.69
N LEU A 130 -19.85 -10.77 35.22
CA LEU A 130 -18.51 -10.90 35.76
C LEU A 130 -18.44 -10.44 37.23
N GLY A 131 -19.05 -9.30 37.54
CA GLY A 131 -19.19 -8.82 38.92
C GLY A 131 -19.95 -9.81 39.81
N TRP A 132 -21.06 -10.34 39.28
CA TRP A 132 -21.85 -11.36 39.98
C TRP A 132 -21.03 -12.61 40.31
N ILE A 133 -20.20 -13.10 39.39
CA ILE A 133 -19.31 -14.25 39.62
C ILE A 133 -18.37 -13.98 40.80
N VAL A 134 -17.72 -12.81 40.81
CA VAL A 134 -16.78 -12.41 41.86
C VAL A 134 -17.47 -12.32 43.22
N GLU A 135 -18.68 -11.76 43.27
CA GLU A 135 -19.41 -11.58 44.52
C GLU A 135 -19.95 -12.92 45.07
N HIS A 136 -20.55 -13.75 44.21
CA HIS A 136 -21.38 -14.86 44.65
C HIS A 136 -20.60 -16.18 44.72
N LEU A 137 -19.67 -16.46 43.81
CA LEU A 137 -19.02 -17.76 43.74
C LEU A 137 -17.83 -17.88 44.70
N PRO A 138 -17.85 -18.82 45.68
CA PRO A 138 -16.74 -18.98 46.63
C PRO A 138 -15.41 -19.36 45.97
N ALA A 139 -15.45 -20.10 44.86
CA ALA A 139 -14.26 -20.49 44.10
C ALA A 139 -13.56 -19.26 43.50
N ALA A 140 -14.31 -18.37 42.85
CA ALA A 140 -13.79 -17.11 42.31
C ALA A 140 -13.19 -16.22 43.40
N ARG A 141 -13.88 -16.06 44.55
CA ARG A 141 -13.36 -15.27 45.70
C ARG A 141 -12.06 -15.82 46.26
N ARG A 142 -11.93 -17.16 46.36
CA ARG A 142 -10.69 -17.79 46.82
C ARG A 142 -9.55 -17.59 45.81
N ALA A 143 -9.83 -17.71 44.52
CA ALA A 143 -8.83 -17.47 43.48
C ALA A 143 -8.38 -16.00 43.44
N LEU A 144 -9.31 -15.05 43.59
CA LEU A 144 -9.01 -13.62 43.67
C LEU A 144 -8.07 -13.31 44.83
N LYS A 145 -8.40 -13.77 46.05
CA LYS A 145 -7.53 -13.62 47.23
C LYS A 145 -6.15 -14.24 47.05
N ALA A 146 -6.02 -15.26 46.20
CA ALA A 146 -4.77 -15.92 45.90
C ALA A 146 -4.02 -15.32 44.68
N GLY A 147 -4.54 -14.26 44.05
CA GLY A 147 -3.96 -13.67 42.84
C GLY A 147 -3.97 -14.62 41.64
N ARG A 148 -4.98 -15.49 41.54
CA ARG A 148 -5.10 -16.53 40.50
C ARG A 148 -6.40 -16.44 39.70
N LEU A 149 -7.24 -15.44 39.94
CA LEU A 149 -8.50 -15.32 39.21
C LEU A 149 -8.25 -14.76 37.80
N ARG A 150 -8.84 -15.39 36.79
CA ARG A 150 -9.06 -14.80 35.46
C ARG A 150 -10.56 -14.67 35.22
N LEU A 151 -10.94 -13.57 34.59
CA LEU A 151 -12.29 -13.21 34.18
C LEU A 151 -12.26 -12.84 32.71
N GLY A 152 -13.31 -13.15 31.97
CA GLY A 152 -13.43 -12.73 30.59
C GLY A 152 -14.61 -13.35 29.88
N THR A 153 -14.76 -12.96 28.62
CA THR A 153 -15.66 -13.57 27.65
C THR A 153 -15.10 -14.90 27.15
N SER A 154 -15.94 -15.67 26.44
CA SER A 154 -15.58 -17.02 26.00
C SER A 154 -14.34 -17.08 25.09
N ASP A 155 -14.07 -16.06 24.27
CA ASP A 155 -12.85 -15.95 23.45
C ASP A 155 -11.58 -15.97 24.30
N ALA A 156 -11.54 -15.16 25.36
CA ALA A 156 -10.37 -15.06 26.22
C ALA A 156 -10.09 -16.39 26.93
N TRP A 157 -11.14 -17.12 27.30
CA TRP A 157 -10.99 -18.48 27.83
C TRP A 157 -10.48 -19.45 26.77
N PHE A 158 -11.05 -19.47 25.57
CA PHE A 158 -10.60 -20.35 24.49
C PHE A 158 -9.15 -20.07 24.07
N LEU A 159 -8.76 -18.80 23.94
CA LEU A 159 -7.38 -18.40 23.63
C LEU A 159 -6.41 -18.84 24.72
N ASP A 160 -6.79 -18.71 25.99
CA ASP A 160 -5.94 -19.17 27.09
C ASP A 160 -5.84 -20.70 27.11
N ARG A 161 -6.94 -21.42 26.84
CA ARG A 161 -6.96 -22.88 26.89
C ARG A 161 -6.34 -23.57 25.69
N LEU A 162 -6.52 -23.02 24.49
CA LEU A 162 -6.02 -23.60 23.24
C LEU A 162 -4.63 -23.08 22.88
N CYS A 163 -4.31 -21.84 23.25
CA CYS A 163 -3.09 -21.15 22.81
C CYS A 163 -2.21 -20.65 23.97
N GLY A 164 -2.61 -20.84 25.23
CA GLY A 164 -1.86 -20.34 26.39
C GLY A 164 -1.80 -18.80 26.47
N THR A 165 -2.69 -18.11 25.77
CA THR A 165 -2.69 -16.65 25.65
C THR A 165 -3.90 -16.05 26.35
N PHE A 166 -3.66 -15.25 27.40
CA PHE A 166 -4.72 -14.55 28.12
C PHE A 166 -4.96 -13.16 27.52
N ALA A 167 -5.72 -13.09 26.43
CA ALA A 167 -6.03 -11.87 25.69
C ALA A 167 -7.47 -11.92 25.15
N THR A 168 -8.00 -10.75 24.77
CA THR A 168 -9.26 -10.57 24.03
C THR A 168 -9.03 -9.55 22.93
N ASP A 169 -9.85 -9.57 21.90
CA ASP A 169 -9.77 -8.58 20.83
C ASP A 169 -10.61 -7.33 21.13
N VAL A 170 -10.26 -6.21 20.52
CA VAL A 170 -10.91 -4.91 20.74
C VAL A 170 -12.41 -4.93 20.44
N THR A 171 -12.86 -5.74 19.47
CA THR A 171 -14.30 -5.83 19.15
C THR A 171 -15.07 -6.59 20.22
N THR A 172 -14.52 -7.69 20.74
CA THR A 172 -15.14 -8.41 21.85
C THR A 172 -15.09 -7.59 23.15
N ALA A 173 -13.96 -6.95 23.47
CA ALA A 173 -13.82 -6.10 24.65
C ALA A 173 -14.84 -4.95 24.67
N SER A 174 -15.09 -4.31 23.52
CA SER A 174 -16.04 -3.21 23.38
C SER A 174 -17.48 -3.60 23.74
N ARG A 175 -17.81 -4.90 23.71
CA ARG A 175 -19.16 -5.44 23.99
C ARG A 175 -19.36 -5.85 25.45
N THR A 176 -18.34 -5.69 26.30
CA THR A 176 -18.43 -6.11 27.71
C THR A 176 -19.10 -5.08 28.61
N ALA A 177 -19.17 -3.80 28.20
CA ALA A 177 -19.45 -2.62 29.03
C ALA A 177 -18.38 -2.28 30.09
N LEU A 178 -17.16 -2.81 29.96
CA LEU A 178 -16.01 -2.50 30.82
C LEU A 178 -14.89 -1.70 30.13
N MET A 179 -14.94 -1.59 28.81
CA MET A 179 -13.93 -0.89 28.01
C MET A 179 -14.32 0.57 27.80
N ASN A 180 -13.35 1.47 27.91
CA ASN A 180 -13.48 2.85 27.45
C ASN A 180 -13.25 2.89 25.94
N LEU A 181 -14.29 3.21 25.16
CA LEU A 181 -14.22 3.22 23.70
C LEU A 181 -13.23 4.26 23.16
N ALA A 182 -13.08 5.41 23.84
CA ALA A 182 -12.19 6.46 23.38
C ALA A 182 -10.72 6.11 23.60
N GLU A 183 -10.41 5.39 24.69
CA GLU A 183 -9.03 5.08 25.07
C GLU A 183 -8.55 3.70 24.60
N GLY A 184 -9.45 2.82 24.19
CA GLY A 184 -9.06 1.49 23.71
C GLY A 184 -8.66 0.50 24.81
N ARG A 185 -8.98 0.80 26.09
CA ARG A 185 -8.53 0.01 27.26
C ARG A 185 -9.65 -0.23 28.27
N TRP A 186 -9.43 -1.15 29.20
CA TRP A 186 -10.32 -1.35 30.35
C TRP A 186 -10.43 -0.08 31.18
N ASP A 187 -11.65 0.28 31.55
CA ASP A 187 -11.95 1.49 32.30
C ASP A 187 -12.03 1.19 33.81
N PRO A 188 -11.17 1.81 34.65
CA PRO A 188 -11.16 1.55 36.08
C PRO A 188 -12.48 1.88 36.79
N ASP A 189 -13.20 2.92 36.35
CA ASP A 189 -14.44 3.33 37.01
C ASP A 189 -15.59 2.42 36.61
N LEU A 190 -15.67 1.98 35.35
CA LEU A 190 -16.63 0.95 34.93
C LEU A 190 -16.36 -0.38 35.65
N CYS A 191 -15.10 -0.79 35.74
CA CYS A 191 -14.71 -1.99 36.49
C CYS A 191 -15.13 -1.90 37.96
N ALA A 192 -14.86 -0.78 38.63
CA ALA A 192 -15.28 -0.55 40.00
C ALA A 192 -16.81 -0.54 40.16
N LEU A 193 -17.54 0.09 39.23
CA LEU A 193 -18.99 0.19 39.22
C LEU A 193 -19.66 -1.20 39.20
N PHE A 194 -19.14 -2.11 38.39
CA PHE A 194 -19.66 -3.47 38.27
C PHE A 194 -19.01 -4.47 39.25
N GLY A 195 -18.03 -4.05 40.07
CA GLY A 195 -17.34 -4.93 41.01
C GLY A 195 -16.40 -5.94 40.34
N VAL A 196 -15.81 -5.57 39.20
CA VAL A 196 -14.87 -6.39 38.43
C VAL A 196 -13.43 -5.94 38.71
N PRO A 197 -12.55 -6.80 39.27
CA PRO A 197 -11.14 -6.46 39.44
C PRO A 197 -10.44 -6.38 38.07
N ILE A 198 -9.97 -5.19 37.70
CA ILE A 198 -9.41 -4.91 36.37
C ILE A 198 -8.18 -5.77 36.07
N GLU A 199 -7.40 -6.13 37.09
CA GLU A 199 -6.23 -7.00 37.01
C GLU A 199 -6.55 -8.46 36.65
N CYS A 200 -7.82 -8.85 36.78
CA CYS A 200 -8.30 -10.18 36.41
C CYS A 200 -8.80 -10.26 34.97
N LEU A 201 -8.82 -9.15 34.22
CA LEU A 201 -9.27 -9.09 32.82
C LEU A 201 -8.12 -9.36 31.84
N PRO A 202 -8.42 -9.90 30.64
CA PRO A 202 -7.43 -10.19 29.61
C PRO A 202 -6.83 -8.93 29.02
N GLU A 203 -5.63 -9.03 28.44
CA GLU A 203 -5.07 -7.96 27.61
C GLU A 203 -5.97 -7.70 26.38
N ILE A 204 -6.32 -6.44 26.10
CA ILE A 204 -7.03 -6.08 24.86
C ILE A 204 -6.00 -5.96 23.73
N ARG A 205 -6.24 -6.66 22.61
CA ARG A 205 -5.40 -6.65 21.41
C ARG A 205 -6.19 -6.19 20.19
N ASP A 206 -5.47 -5.72 19.18
CA ASP A 206 -6.06 -5.31 17.90
C ASP A 206 -6.65 -6.50 17.13
N THR A 207 -7.71 -6.27 16.36
CA THR A 207 -8.34 -7.24 15.45
C THR A 207 -7.70 -7.28 14.07
N VAL A 208 -6.90 -6.27 13.70
CA VAL A 208 -6.15 -6.28 12.44
C VAL A 208 -4.72 -6.81 12.65
N GLY A 209 -4.36 -7.85 11.90
CA GLY A 209 -2.97 -8.29 11.80
C GLY A 209 -2.12 -7.31 10.96
N HIS A 210 -0.80 -7.41 11.08
CA HIS A 210 0.16 -6.66 10.27
C HIS A 210 -0.19 -6.77 8.77
N PHE A 211 -0.40 -5.63 8.11
CA PHE A 211 -0.79 -5.52 6.69
C PHE A 211 0.35 -5.95 5.76
N GLY A 212 0.55 -7.25 5.62
CA GLY A 212 1.75 -7.81 4.98
C GLY A 212 3.03 -7.52 5.77
N VAL A 213 4.11 -8.20 5.40
CA VAL A 213 5.44 -7.92 5.96
C VAL A 213 6.20 -7.12 4.93
N ILE A 214 6.63 -5.91 5.28
CA ILE A 214 7.61 -5.16 4.50
C ILE A 214 8.97 -5.85 4.68
N GLY A 215 9.64 -6.16 3.58
CA GLY A 215 10.86 -6.95 3.53
C GLY A 215 10.64 -8.42 3.23
N ASN A 216 11.67 -9.23 3.45
CA ASN A 216 11.70 -10.67 3.10
C ASN A 216 11.28 -10.95 1.64
N THR A 217 11.62 -10.05 0.73
CA THR A 217 11.21 -10.13 -0.66
C THR A 217 11.92 -11.28 -1.38
N PRO A 218 11.31 -11.91 -2.39
CA PRO A 218 11.95 -13.02 -3.10
C PRO A 218 13.23 -12.62 -3.83
N LEU A 219 14.17 -13.56 -3.91
CA LEU A 219 15.34 -13.49 -4.77
C LEU A 219 15.17 -14.51 -5.90
N VAL A 220 15.09 -14.04 -7.15
CA VAL A 220 14.84 -14.91 -8.31
C VAL A 220 16.04 -14.95 -9.23
N ARG A 221 16.40 -16.13 -9.72
CA ARG A 221 17.49 -16.29 -10.69
C ARG A 221 17.00 -15.85 -12.07
N VAL A 222 17.82 -15.08 -12.79
CA VAL A 222 17.60 -14.77 -14.21
C VAL A 222 17.96 -15.99 -15.06
N THR A 223 17.07 -16.40 -15.96
CA THR A 223 17.19 -17.66 -16.73
C THR A 223 17.12 -17.50 -18.24
N ARG A 224 16.61 -16.37 -18.74
CA ARG A 224 16.32 -16.12 -20.15
C ARG A 224 17.23 -15.08 -20.80
N PHE A 225 18.01 -14.36 -20.00
CA PHE A 225 19.02 -13.43 -20.50
C PHE A 225 20.41 -14.09 -20.58
N ASP A 226 21.18 -13.70 -21.60
CA ASP A 226 22.62 -13.99 -21.61
C ASP A 226 23.33 -13.17 -20.54
N THR A 227 23.82 -13.87 -19.52
CA THR A 227 24.51 -13.34 -18.34
C THR A 227 26.02 -13.61 -18.40
N GLY A 228 26.56 -14.01 -19.57
CA GLY A 228 27.97 -14.38 -19.67
C GLY A 228 28.31 -15.55 -18.73
N PRO A 229 29.48 -15.53 -18.05
CA PRO A 229 29.83 -16.57 -17.08
C PRO A 229 29.11 -16.43 -15.73
N CYS A 230 28.37 -15.35 -15.49
CA CYS A 230 27.81 -15.07 -14.17
C CYS A 230 26.47 -15.78 -13.92
N THR A 231 26.12 -15.93 -12.64
CA THR A 231 24.76 -16.21 -12.21
C THR A 231 24.15 -14.93 -11.65
N LEU A 232 23.20 -14.35 -12.40
CA LEU A 232 22.49 -13.14 -12.00
C LEU A 232 21.18 -13.47 -11.28
N TYR A 233 20.93 -12.76 -10.18
CA TYR A 233 19.69 -12.79 -9.41
C TYR A 233 19.04 -11.41 -9.35
N LEU A 234 17.72 -11.38 -9.26
CA LEU A 234 16.92 -10.18 -9.05
C LEU A 234 16.21 -10.24 -7.70
N LYS A 235 16.44 -9.24 -6.85
CA LYS A 235 15.75 -9.06 -5.58
C LYS A 235 14.45 -8.27 -5.84
N LEU A 236 13.30 -8.92 -5.61
CA LEU A 236 11.99 -8.43 -6.01
C LEU A 236 11.39 -7.43 -5.00
N GLU A 237 12.05 -6.29 -4.81
CA GLU A 237 11.57 -5.22 -3.93
C GLU A 237 10.23 -4.60 -4.35
N SER A 238 9.82 -4.81 -5.59
CA SER A 238 8.48 -4.52 -6.10
C SER A 238 7.35 -5.32 -5.42
N GLN A 239 7.68 -6.37 -4.67
CA GLN A 239 6.70 -7.19 -3.94
C GLN A 239 6.50 -6.79 -2.49
N ASN A 240 7.11 -5.70 -2.02
CA ASN A 240 6.66 -5.09 -0.77
C ASN A 240 5.19 -4.62 -0.91
N PRO A 241 4.40 -4.54 0.18
CA PRO A 241 2.97 -4.23 0.11
C PRO A 241 2.63 -2.88 -0.57
N GLY A 242 3.48 -1.87 -0.40
CA GLY A 242 3.35 -0.60 -1.10
C GLY A 242 3.82 -0.67 -2.55
N GLY A 243 4.59 -1.70 -2.91
CA GLY A 243 5.03 -2.01 -4.27
C GLY A 243 6.44 -1.52 -4.59
N SER A 244 7.27 -1.22 -3.57
CA SER A 244 8.63 -0.72 -3.79
C SER A 244 9.61 -0.93 -2.65
N ILE A 245 10.90 -0.82 -2.96
CA ILE A 245 12.00 -0.83 -1.99
C ILE A 245 11.89 0.26 -0.91
N LYS A 246 11.18 1.36 -1.20
CA LYS A 246 11.07 2.51 -0.29
C LYS A 246 10.13 2.26 0.88
N ASP A 247 9.34 1.20 0.84
CA ASP A 247 8.49 0.78 1.96
C ASP A 247 9.36 0.48 3.20
N ARG A 248 10.56 -0.11 2.99
CA ARG A 248 11.53 -0.41 4.05
C ARG A 248 11.99 0.84 4.79
N ILE A 249 12.27 1.91 4.05
CA ILE A 249 12.74 3.16 4.65
C ILE A 249 11.59 3.91 5.32
N GLY A 250 10.35 3.74 4.82
CA GLY A 250 9.15 4.24 5.48
C GLY A 250 9.02 3.66 6.89
N VAL A 251 9.15 2.34 7.03
CA VAL A 251 9.19 1.67 8.36
C VAL A 251 10.33 2.21 9.21
N ALA A 252 11.57 2.14 8.70
CA ALA A 252 12.75 2.47 9.49
C ALA A 252 12.77 3.93 9.97
N MET A 253 12.37 4.88 9.12
CA MET A 253 12.33 6.31 9.49
C MET A 253 11.23 6.60 10.52
N ILE A 254 10.05 6.01 10.36
CA ILE A 254 8.94 6.16 11.32
C ILE A 254 9.29 5.53 12.65
N GLU A 255 9.78 4.29 12.67
CA GLU A 255 10.16 3.61 13.92
C GLU A 255 11.33 4.30 14.63
N ALA A 256 12.27 4.86 13.89
CA ALA A 256 13.34 5.67 14.47
C ALA A 256 12.77 6.93 15.16
N ALA A 257 11.85 7.64 14.50
CA ALA A 257 11.20 8.83 15.04
C ALA A 257 10.27 8.52 16.24
N GLU A 258 9.61 7.36 16.24
CA GLU A 258 8.85 6.87 17.39
C GLU A 258 9.78 6.60 18.58
N ARG A 259 10.91 5.92 18.33
CA ARG A 259 11.86 5.51 19.38
C ARG A 259 12.56 6.70 20.04
N ASP A 260 12.91 7.73 19.26
CA ASP A 260 13.56 8.93 19.79
C ASP A 260 12.57 10.03 20.23
N GLY A 261 11.27 9.79 20.08
CA GLY A 261 10.20 10.66 20.56
C GLY A 261 9.90 11.87 19.68
N ARG A 262 10.53 11.97 18.49
CA ARG A 262 10.20 13.01 17.48
C ARG A 262 8.81 12.83 16.88
N LEU A 263 8.30 11.60 16.85
CA LEU A 263 6.94 11.28 16.41
C LEU A 263 6.16 10.63 17.56
N ARG A 264 5.03 11.24 17.93
CA ARG A 264 4.13 10.75 18.99
C ARG A 264 2.84 10.19 18.38
N PRO A 265 2.10 9.29 19.08
CA PRO A 265 0.82 8.77 18.60
C PRO A 265 -0.12 9.88 18.10
N GLY A 266 -0.69 9.68 16.91
CA GLY A 266 -1.54 10.69 16.24
C GLY A 266 -0.79 11.89 15.64
N GLY A 267 0.55 11.89 15.67
CA GLY A 267 1.40 12.93 15.10
C GLY A 267 1.34 13.03 13.56
N THR A 268 2.10 13.98 13.01
CA THR A 268 2.14 14.24 11.57
C THR A 268 3.50 13.87 10.98
N ILE A 269 3.50 13.20 9.84
CA ILE A 269 4.68 12.93 9.02
C ILE A 269 4.66 13.88 7.83
N VAL A 270 5.78 14.55 7.56
CA VAL A 270 5.97 15.43 6.41
C VAL A 270 7.13 14.92 5.56
N GLU A 271 6.95 14.90 4.25
CA GLU A 271 8.03 14.55 3.31
C GLU A 271 7.87 15.29 1.97
N ALA A 272 8.99 15.57 1.32
CA ALA A 272 9.06 16.18 0.01
C ALA A 272 9.25 15.12 -1.09
N THR A 273 8.15 14.51 -1.56
CA THR A 273 8.22 13.52 -2.63
C THR A 273 6.85 13.19 -3.22
N ALA A 274 6.82 12.93 -4.52
CA ALA A 274 5.69 12.32 -5.23
C ALA A 274 5.92 10.83 -5.56
N GLY A 275 7.04 10.29 -5.10
CA GLY A 275 7.54 8.98 -5.50
C GLY A 275 7.31 7.90 -4.46
N ASN A 276 8.13 6.86 -4.58
CA ASN A 276 8.01 5.62 -3.83
C ASN A 276 8.13 5.83 -2.31
N THR A 277 8.95 6.78 -1.87
CA THR A 277 9.08 7.14 -0.45
C THR A 277 7.78 7.71 0.12
N GLY A 278 7.06 8.52 -0.66
CA GLY A 278 5.78 9.10 -0.24
C GLY A 278 4.72 8.02 -0.08
N LEU A 279 4.67 7.06 -1.01
CA LEU A 279 3.79 5.89 -0.90
C LEU A 279 4.15 5.02 0.30
N GLY A 280 5.44 4.74 0.54
CA GLY A 280 5.89 3.96 1.69
C GLY A 280 5.55 4.63 3.03
N LEU A 281 5.76 5.95 3.14
CA LEU A 281 5.38 6.72 4.33
C LEU A 281 3.87 6.83 4.49
N ALA A 282 3.10 6.98 3.40
CA ALA A 282 1.65 6.98 3.45
C ALA A 282 1.13 5.62 3.95
N LEU A 283 1.59 4.52 3.37
CA LEU A 283 1.20 3.17 3.77
C LEU A 283 1.47 2.93 5.26
N VAL A 284 2.72 3.10 5.70
CA VAL A 284 3.13 2.80 7.08
C VAL A 284 2.53 3.81 8.05
N GLY A 285 2.58 5.10 7.69
CA GLY A 285 2.11 6.19 8.52
C GLY A 285 0.62 6.10 8.80
N ARG A 286 -0.20 5.91 7.76
CA ARG A 286 -1.66 5.78 7.90
C ARG A 286 -2.05 4.51 8.64
N ALA A 287 -1.36 3.38 8.40
CA ALA A 287 -1.61 2.14 9.13
C ALA A 287 -1.33 2.28 10.64
N LYS A 288 -0.34 3.10 11.03
CA LYS A 288 -0.02 3.43 12.42
C LYS A 288 -0.83 4.60 13.01
N GLY A 289 -1.81 5.13 12.27
CA GLY A 289 -2.68 6.21 12.75
C GLY A 289 -2.09 7.62 12.68
N TYR A 290 -1.02 7.84 11.91
CA TYR A 290 -0.43 9.17 11.70
C TYR A 290 -1.12 9.94 10.58
N ARG A 291 -1.11 11.27 10.69
CA ARG A 291 -1.38 12.15 9.55
C ARG A 291 -0.15 12.17 8.65
N VAL A 292 -0.34 12.12 7.33
CA VAL A 292 0.78 12.14 6.35
C VAL A 292 0.56 13.29 5.38
N VAL A 293 1.51 14.22 5.31
CA VAL A 293 1.51 15.39 4.44
C VAL A 293 2.69 15.29 3.47
N LEU A 294 2.41 15.29 2.17
CA LEU A 294 3.42 15.15 1.13
C LEU A 294 3.46 16.41 0.28
N VAL A 295 4.66 16.96 0.12
CA VAL A 295 4.90 18.11 -0.76
C VAL A 295 5.36 17.62 -2.13
N VAL A 296 4.62 17.98 -3.17
CA VAL A 296 4.75 17.43 -4.52
C VAL A 296 4.83 18.55 -5.55
N PRO A 297 5.87 18.60 -6.40
CA PRO A 297 5.92 19.55 -7.51
C PRO A 297 4.82 19.32 -8.55
N ASP A 298 4.32 20.39 -9.17
CA ASP A 298 3.24 20.38 -10.18
C ASP A 298 3.58 19.71 -11.52
N LYS A 299 4.87 19.43 -11.79
CA LYS A 299 5.30 18.61 -12.93
C LYS A 299 5.08 17.10 -12.76
N MET A 300 4.65 16.64 -11.59
CA MET A 300 4.47 15.21 -11.32
C MET A 300 3.16 14.71 -11.93
N SER A 301 3.14 13.45 -12.38
CA SER A 301 1.96 12.91 -13.06
C SER A 301 0.74 12.83 -12.15
N THR A 302 -0.44 13.04 -12.72
CA THR A 302 -1.72 13.03 -11.99
C THR A 302 -1.97 11.71 -11.29
N GLU A 303 -1.58 10.57 -11.90
CA GLU A 303 -1.78 9.25 -11.33
C GLU A 303 -1.03 9.06 -10.01
N LYS A 304 0.18 9.63 -9.90
CA LYS A 304 0.95 9.58 -8.65
C LYS A 304 0.28 10.36 -7.54
N VAL A 305 -0.19 11.58 -7.84
CA VAL A 305 -0.91 12.41 -6.87
C VAL A 305 -2.21 11.74 -6.43
N LEU A 306 -2.96 11.16 -7.36
CA LEU A 306 -4.19 10.42 -7.06
C LEU A 306 -3.91 9.19 -6.19
N HIS A 307 -2.83 8.45 -6.47
CA HIS A 307 -2.45 7.30 -5.67
C HIS A 307 -2.09 7.67 -4.23
N LEU A 308 -1.30 8.74 -4.03
CA LEU A 308 -1.00 9.26 -2.70
C LEU A 308 -2.26 9.66 -1.93
N ARG A 309 -3.19 10.37 -2.59
CA ARG A 309 -4.47 10.75 -1.99
C ARG A 309 -5.33 9.54 -1.65
N ALA A 310 -5.37 8.53 -2.53
CA ALA A 310 -6.10 7.28 -2.28
C ALA A 310 -5.53 6.50 -1.09
N MET A 311 -4.21 6.58 -0.86
CA MET A 311 -3.57 6.05 0.35
C MET A 311 -3.84 6.89 1.62
N GLY A 312 -4.63 7.97 1.54
CA GLY A 312 -4.97 8.82 2.68
C GLY A 312 -3.90 9.85 3.04
N ALA A 313 -2.94 10.13 2.15
CA ALA A 313 -2.00 11.24 2.32
C ALA A 313 -2.61 12.56 1.84
N GLU A 314 -2.32 13.63 2.57
CA GLU A 314 -2.59 15.01 2.15
C GLU A 314 -1.48 15.45 1.21
N VAL A 315 -1.83 15.94 0.02
CA VAL A 315 -0.85 16.35 -0.99
C VAL A 315 -0.87 17.87 -1.15
N HIS A 316 0.24 18.52 -0.81
CA HIS A 316 0.50 19.93 -1.02
C HIS A 316 1.28 20.13 -2.33
N ILE A 317 0.68 20.80 -3.31
CA ILE A 317 1.32 21.02 -4.62
C ILE A 317 2.19 22.27 -4.59
N THR A 318 3.42 22.18 -5.11
CA THR A 318 4.35 23.31 -5.25
C THR A 318 4.75 23.53 -6.70
N ARG A 319 5.20 24.74 -7.05
CA ARG A 319 5.73 25.03 -8.38
C ARG A 319 7.01 24.26 -8.68
N SER A 320 7.19 23.79 -9.91
CA SER A 320 8.35 22.95 -10.31
C SER A 320 9.46 23.69 -11.07
N ASP A 321 9.27 24.97 -11.37
CA ASP A 321 10.18 25.83 -12.13
C ASP A 321 11.26 26.53 -11.27
N VAL A 322 11.29 26.24 -9.95
CA VAL A 322 12.27 26.80 -9.01
C VAL A 322 13.24 25.74 -8.50
N GLY A 323 14.52 26.09 -8.41
CA GLY A 323 15.59 25.22 -7.93
C GLY A 323 15.97 25.46 -6.46
N LYS A 324 16.94 24.67 -5.98
CA LYS A 324 17.50 24.75 -4.62
C LYS A 324 17.99 26.17 -4.31
N GLY A 325 17.62 26.69 -3.13
CA GLY A 325 17.93 28.06 -2.70
C GLY A 325 16.79 29.07 -2.90
N HIS A 326 15.73 28.70 -3.63
CA HIS A 326 14.50 29.49 -3.72
C HIS A 326 13.52 29.09 -2.59
N PRO A 327 12.84 30.03 -1.90
CA PRO A 327 11.95 29.71 -0.76
C PRO A 327 10.78 28.76 -1.06
N GLU A 328 10.38 28.68 -2.33
CA GLU A 328 9.31 27.82 -2.85
C GLU A 328 9.83 26.49 -3.42
N TYR A 329 11.12 26.18 -3.21
CA TYR A 329 11.66 24.87 -3.54
C TYR A 329 10.99 23.81 -2.66
N TYR A 330 10.46 22.75 -3.28
CA TYR A 330 9.56 21.79 -2.62
C TYR A 330 10.13 21.14 -1.34
N GLN A 331 11.44 20.90 -1.26
CA GLN A 331 12.09 20.40 -0.03
C GLN A 331 12.09 21.44 1.09
N ASP A 332 12.37 22.71 0.76
CA ASP A 332 12.38 23.81 1.72
C ASP A 332 10.95 24.12 2.20
N VAL A 333 9.96 23.98 1.31
CA VAL A 333 8.53 24.05 1.67
C VAL A 333 8.15 22.94 2.65
N ALA A 334 8.57 21.70 2.41
CA ALA A 334 8.29 20.59 3.32
C ALA A 334 8.96 20.77 4.69
N ALA A 335 10.22 21.22 4.72
CA ALA A 335 10.93 21.52 5.95
C ALA A 335 10.23 22.62 6.75
N ARG A 336 9.76 23.68 6.09
CA ARG A 336 8.97 24.76 6.70
C ARG A 336 7.63 24.26 7.24
N LEU A 337 6.88 23.48 6.44
CA LEU A 337 5.62 22.88 6.89
C LEU A 337 5.79 22.00 8.12
N ALA A 338 6.89 21.23 8.20
CA ALA A 338 7.19 20.42 9.37
C ALA A 338 7.52 21.25 10.62
N GLN A 339 8.07 22.46 10.46
CA GLN A 339 8.29 23.39 11.57
C GLN A 339 6.97 24.06 12.01
N ASP A 340 6.10 24.39 11.06
CA ASP A 340 4.84 25.08 11.31
C ASP A 340 3.75 24.17 11.90
N ILE A 341 3.78 22.86 11.61
CA ILE A 341 2.82 21.89 12.15
C ILE A 341 3.33 21.37 13.51
N PRO A 342 2.64 21.64 14.63
CA PRO A 342 3.07 21.19 15.95
C PRO A 342 3.20 19.66 16.03
N GLY A 343 4.37 19.17 16.43
CA GLY A 343 4.62 17.74 16.56
C GLY A 343 4.77 16.99 15.24
N ALA A 344 5.02 17.71 14.13
CA ALA A 344 5.35 17.09 12.86
C ALA A 344 6.79 16.57 12.82
N PHE A 345 6.96 15.43 12.18
CA PHE A 345 8.24 14.80 11.88
C PHE A 345 8.53 14.95 10.38
N PHE A 346 9.63 15.64 10.04
CA PHE A 346 10.14 15.67 8.68
C PHE A 346 10.99 14.44 8.42
N ALA A 347 10.58 13.59 7.48
CA ALA A 347 11.22 12.30 7.23
C ALA A 347 12.61 12.44 6.57
N ASP A 348 12.79 13.43 5.70
CA ASP A 348 14.08 13.86 5.12
C ASP A 348 14.94 12.71 4.57
N GLN A 349 14.41 11.94 3.62
CA GLN A 349 15.07 10.72 3.13
C GLN A 349 16.52 10.88 2.64
N PHE A 350 16.96 12.08 2.26
CA PHE A 350 18.30 12.35 1.74
C PHE A 350 19.35 12.55 2.85
N ASN A 351 18.91 12.89 4.06
CA ASN A 351 19.79 13.15 5.21
C ASN A 351 19.54 12.18 6.38
N ASN A 352 18.40 11.48 6.38
CA ASN A 352 18.00 10.65 7.51
C ASN A 352 18.83 9.35 7.60
N PRO A 353 19.57 9.12 8.71
CA PRO A 353 20.40 7.93 8.88
C PRO A 353 19.60 6.63 8.99
N ALA A 354 18.28 6.69 9.24
CA ALA A 354 17.42 5.51 9.24
C ALA A 354 17.19 4.93 7.83
N ASN A 355 17.36 5.73 6.77
CA ASN A 355 17.29 5.25 5.39
C ASN A 355 18.37 4.18 5.10
N PRO A 356 19.69 4.47 5.24
CA PRO A 356 20.70 3.43 5.04
C PRO A 356 20.60 2.31 6.08
N LEU A 357 20.17 2.60 7.31
CA LEU A 357 19.99 1.58 8.34
C LEU A 357 18.95 0.52 7.94
N ALA A 358 17.88 0.91 7.24
CA ALA A 358 16.87 -0.03 6.74
C ALA A 358 17.48 -1.12 5.84
N HIS A 359 18.48 -0.74 5.05
CA HIS A 359 19.17 -1.64 4.13
C HIS A 359 20.32 -2.39 4.80
N GLU A 360 21.02 -1.76 5.74
CA GLU A 360 22.07 -2.40 6.54
C GLU A 360 21.51 -3.52 7.44
N CYS A 361 20.35 -3.28 8.07
CA CYS A 361 19.72 -4.22 9.00
C CYS A 361 18.64 -5.11 8.37
N GLY A 362 18.18 -4.80 7.16
CA GLY A 362 17.15 -5.55 6.45
C GLY A 362 17.65 -6.16 5.15
N THR A 363 17.80 -5.32 4.12
CA THR A 363 18.12 -5.80 2.75
C THR A 363 19.44 -6.58 2.67
N GLY A 364 20.50 -6.11 3.32
CA GLY A 364 21.82 -6.77 3.34
C GLY A 364 21.77 -8.18 3.93
N PRO A 365 21.30 -8.35 5.17
CA PRO A 365 21.11 -9.67 5.79
C PRO A 365 20.25 -10.62 4.96
N GLU A 366 19.15 -10.11 4.38
CA GLU A 366 18.29 -10.92 3.51
C GLU A 366 19.05 -11.44 2.29
N LEU A 367 19.76 -10.57 1.57
CA LEU A 367 20.56 -10.96 0.40
C LEU A 367 21.64 -11.99 0.77
N TRP A 368 22.32 -11.77 1.89
CA TRP A 368 23.37 -12.67 2.34
C TRP A 368 22.83 -14.06 2.64
N ALA A 369 21.75 -14.16 3.42
CA ALA A 369 21.10 -15.42 3.72
C ALA A 369 20.55 -16.11 2.46
N GLN A 370 19.87 -15.37 1.58
CA GLN A 370 19.24 -15.91 0.37
C GLN A 370 20.23 -16.39 -0.70
N THR A 371 21.46 -15.84 -0.69
CA THR A 371 22.53 -16.28 -1.60
C THR A 371 23.34 -17.46 -1.03
N GLY A 372 23.05 -17.87 0.20
CA GLY A 372 23.81 -18.92 0.88
C GLY A 372 25.18 -18.46 1.34
N HIS A 373 25.31 -17.17 1.68
CA HIS A 373 26.57 -16.54 2.10
C HIS A 373 27.65 -16.58 1.01
N ASP A 374 27.24 -16.48 -0.25
CA ASP A 374 28.11 -16.55 -1.41
C ASP A 374 27.62 -15.58 -2.50
N LEU A 375 28.23 -14.39 -2.51
CA LEU A 375 27.85 -13.28 -3.37
C LEU A 375 29.09 -12.44 -3.70
N ASP A 376 29.33 -12.21 -4.99
CA ASP A 376 30.52 -11.51 -5.47
C ASP A 376 30.26 -10.03 -5.76
N ALA A 377 29.09 -9.70 -6.30
CA ALA A 377 28.77 -8.33 -6.67
C ALA A 377 27.29 -7.98 -6.51
N ILE A 378 27.03 -6.71 -6.21
CA ILE A 378 25.69 -6.12 -6.19
C ILE A 378 25.63 -4.93 -7.13
N VAL A 379 24.69 -4.96 -8.06
CA VAL A 379 24.39 -3.88 -8.99
C VAL A 379 23.24 -3.05 -8.42
N VAL A 380 23.49 -1.75 -8.20
CA VAL A 380 22.56 -0.86 -7.50
C VAL A 380 22.61 0.54 -8.09
N GLY A 381 21.46 1.21 -8.15
CA GLY A 381 21.38 2.62 -8.55
C GLY A 381 21.32 3.57 -7.35
N VAL A 382 21.62 4.83 -7.60
CA VAL A 382 21.59 5.89 -6.58
C VAL A 382 20.46 6.87 -6.87
N GLY A 383 19.49 6.95 -5.96
CA GLY A 383 18.65 8.14 -5.76
C GLY A 383 19.12 8.83 -4.47
N SER A 384 18.39 8.65 -3.36
CA SER A 384 18.84 9.10 -2.04
C SER A 384 20.10 8.40 -1.49
N SER A 385 20.65 7.41 -2.19
CA SER A 385 21.85 6.62 -1.80
C SER A 385 21.73 5.71 -0.57
N GLY A 386 20.57 5.69 0.11
CA GLY A 386 20.39 4.86 1.30
C GLY A 386 20.63 3.36 1.06
N THR A 387 20.16 2.82 -0.07
CA THR A 387 20.35 1.41 -0.42
C THR A 387 21.83 1.05 -0.62
N LEU A 388 22.55 1.79 -1.46
CA LEU A 388 23.98 1.58 -1.68
C LEU A 388 24.77 1.69 -0.37
N THR A 389 24.48 2.73 0.42
CA THR A 389 25.18 3.00 1.69
C THR A 389 24.93 1.90 2.72
N GLY A 390 23.68 1.48 2.91
CA GLY A 390 23.34 0.43 3.88
C GLY A 390 23.93 -0.93 3.50
N LEU A 391 23.88 -1.28 2.21
CA LEU A 391 24.52 -2.49 1.70
C LEU A 391 26.04 -2.42 1.86
N THR A 392 26.65 -1.27 1.57
CA THR A 392 28.10 -1.05 1.76
C THR A 392 28.50 -1.32 3.21
N ARG A 393 27.82 -0.72 4.18
CA ARG A 393 28.10 -0.92 5.62
C ARG A 393 27.91 -2.35 6.09
N PHE A 394 26.89 -3.04 5.58
CA PHE A 394 26.66 -4.44 5.92
C PHE A 394 27.75 -5.35 5.34
N PHE A 395 28.01 -5.26 4.02
CA PHE A 395 28.94 -6.14 3.34
C PHE A 395 30.40 -5.87 3.69
N GLN A 396 30.80 -4.65 4.03
CA GLN A 396 32.12 -4.38 4.62
C GLN A 396 32.40 -5.20 5.89
N LYS A 397 31.36 -5.61 6.63
CA LYS A 397 31.51 -6.42 7.85
C LYS A 397 31.57 -7.92 7.55
N VAL A 398 30.83 -8.40 6.56
CA VAL A 398 30.63 -9.85 6.33
C VAL A 398 31.35 -10.40 5.10
N GLN A 399 31.58 -9.57 4.07
CA GLN A 399 32.28 -9.92 2.83
C GLN A 399 32.95 -8.66 2.23
N PRO A 400 34.12 -8.23 2.73
CA PRO A 400 34.78 -6.98 2.32
C PRO A 400 35.18 -6.92 0.85
N GLU A 401 35.39 -8.09 0.22
CA GLU A 401 35.75 -8.21 -1.19
C GLU A 401 34.56 -8.05 -2.15
N LEU A 402 33.32 -7.98 -1.63
CA LEU A 402 32.13 -7.81 -2.46
C LEU A 402 32.18 -6.48 -3.21
N GLU A 403 31.92 -6.54 -4.52
CA GLU A 403 31.97 -5.38 -5.40
C GLU A 403 30.59 -4.70 -5.48
N MET A 404 30.53 -3.39 -5.18
CA MET A 404 29.36 -2.60 -5.55
C MET A 404 29.53 -2.09 -6.98
N VAL A 405 28.51 -2.31 -7.81
CA VAL A 405 28.44 -1.86 -9.19
C VAL A 405 27.35 -0.80 -9.31
N LEU A 406 27.74 0.44 -9.60
CA LEU A 406 26.82 1.55 -9.73
C LEU A 406 26.16 1.53 -11.13
N ALA A 407 24.82 1.47 -11.15
CA ALA A 407 24.01 1.63 -12.35
C ALA A 407 23.36 3.02 -12.34
N ASP A 408 23.72 3.87 -13.29
CA ASP A 408 23.35 5.28 -13.30
C ASP A 408 22.73 5.66 -14.66
N PRO A 409 21.63 6.43 -14.72
CA PRO A 409 21.12 6.92 -16.00
C PRO A 409 22.10 7.94 -16.61
N GLU A 410 22.23 7.93 -17.93
CA GLU A 410 22.93 9.01 -18.65
C GLU A 410 22.29 10.37 -18.33
N GLY A 411 23.12 11.37 -18.04
CA GLY A 411 22.69 12.69 -17.57
C GLY A 411 22.82 12.87 -16.06
N SER A 412 22.87 11.79 -15.27
CA SER A 412 23.27 11.89 -13.86
C SER A 412 24.78 12.05 -13.73
N ILE A 413 25.22 12.69 -12.63
CA ILE A 413 26.63 12.90 -12.31
C ILE A 413 27.22 11.76 -11.46
N MET A 414 26.42 10.81 -10.96
CA MET A 414 26.86 9.88 -9.92
C MET A 414 27.91 8.89 -10.41
N ALA A 415 27.75 8.35 -11.63
CA ALA A 415 28.73 7.45 -12.23
C ALA A 415 30.07 8.15 -12.51
N GLU A 416 30.05 9.38 -13.03
CA GLU A 416 31.28 10.16 -13.22
C GLU A 416 31.95 10.47 -11.88
N TYR A 417 31.19 11.00 -10.93
CA TYR A 417 31.68 11.34 -9.61
C TYR A 417 32.29 10.13 -8.89
N SER A 418 31.69 8.94 -9.00
CA SER A 418 32.25 7.72 -8.41
C SER A 418 33.62 7.32 -8.96
N ARG A 419 33.92 7.70 -10.22
CA ARG A 419 35.19 7.37 -10.89
C ARG A 419 36.26 8.44 -10.70
N SER A 420 35.89 9.71 -10.76
CA SER A 420 36.84 10.83 -10.78
C SER A 420 36.91 11.63 -9.48
N GLY A 421 35.89 11.53 -8.62
CA GLY A 421 35.69 12.42 -7.46
C GLY A 421 35.31 13.85 -7.84
N THR A 422 35.07 14.14 -9.13
CA THR A 422 34.69 15.47 -9.62
C THR A 422 33.22 15.49 -10.04
N LEU A 423 32.52 16.58 -9.76
CA LEU A 423 31.14 16.76 -10.20
C LEU A 423 31.13 17.12 -11.69
N GLY A 424 30.47 16.28 -12.49
CA GLY A 424 30.18 16.56 -13.89
C GLY A 424 29.06 17.58 -14.08
N THR A 425 28.75 17.89 -15.33
CA THR A 425 27.59 18.73 -15.67
C THR A 425 26.34 17.86 -15.76
N PRO A 426 25.30 18.10 -14.94
CA PRO A 426 24.07 17.32 -15.00
C PRO A 426 23.30 17.57 -16.31
N GLY A 427 22.72 16.50 -16.85
CA GLY A 427 21.78 16.50 -17.97
C GLY A 427 20.36 16.15 -17.53
N SER A 428 19.50 15.79 -18.50
CA SER A 428 18.13 15.34 -18.26
C SER A 428 17.96 13.87 -18.65
N TRP A 429 17.14 13.14 -17.90
CA TRP A 429 16.76 11.75 -18.18
C TRP A 429 15.29 11.50 -17.82
N ALA A 430 14.71 10.44 -18.40
CA ALA A 430 13.31 10.04 -18.19
C ALA A 430 13.16 8.91 -17.16
N VAL A 431 14.21 8.12 -16.90
CA VAL A 431 14.22 7.13 -15.81
C VAL A 431 13.87 7.78 -14.47
N GLU A 432 13.10 7.09 -13.64
CA GLU A 432 12.58 7.64 -12.39
C GLU A 432 13.13 6.91 -11.17
N GLY A 433 13.49 7.66 -10.13
CA GLY A 433 13.87 7.13 -8.81
C GLY A 433 15.36 6.83 -8.61
N ILE A 434 16.17 6.94 -9.67
CA ILE A 434 17.64 6.90 -9.66
C ILE A 434 18.20 8.00 -10.57
N GLY A 435 19.48 8.31 -10.39
CA GLY A 435 20.14 9.48 -10.97
C GLY A 435 19.95 10.70 -10.09
N GLU A 436 21.04 11.45 -9.88
CA GLU A 436 21.04 12.73 -9.15
C GLU A 436 21.93 13.77 -9.85
N ASP A 437 21.65 15.05 -9.60
CA ASP A 437 22.45 16.23 -9.99
C ASP A 437 23.31 16.77 -8.83
N PHE A 438 23.26 16.12 -7.67
CA PHE A 438 24.13 16.35 -6.50
C PHE A 438 24.46 15.01 -5.83
N VAL A 439 25.45 15.02 -4.92
CA VAL A 439 25.79 13.83 -4.10
C VAL A 439 24.98 13.87 -2.80
N PRO A 440 24.09 12.89 -2.53
CA PRO A 440 23.31 12.85 -1.29
C PRO A 440 24.21 12.82 -0.04
N ALA A 441 23.80 13.47 1.04
CA ALA A 441 24.61 13.59 2.26
C ALA A 441 24.88 12.24 2.94
N ILE A 442 23.95 11.30 2.81
CA ILE A 442 24.10 9.94 3.35
C ILE A 442 24.91 9.00 2.44
N ALA A 443 25.36 9.46 1.27
CA ALA A 443 26.00 8.59 0.29
C ALA A 443 27.38 8.08 0.75
N ASP A 444 27.55 6.76 0.74
CA ASP A 444 28.83 6.09 0.87
C ASP A 444 29.13 5.32 -0.43
N LEU A 445 30.07 5.86 -1.23
CA LEU A 445 30.51 5.26 -2.49
C LEU A 445 31.80 4.43 -2.34
N SER A 446 32.31 4.25 -1.11
CA SER A 446 33.65 3.67 -0.87
C SER A 446 33.82 2.23 -1.37
N SER A 447 32.73 1.47 -1.47
CA SER A 447 32.71 0.10 -2.00
C SER A 447 32.37 0.01 -3.48
N VAL A 448 32.11 1.13 -4.17
CA VAL A 448 31.88 1.13 -5.62
C VAL A 448 33.19 0.79 -6.34
N ARG A 449 33.14 -0.20 -7.23
CA ARG A 449 34.29 -0.66 -8.04
C ARG A 449 34.06 -0.45 -9.53
N HIS A 450 32.81 -0.53 -9.96
CA HIS A 450 32.39 -0.36 -11.34
C HIS A 450 31.21 0.61 -11.40
N ALA A 451 31.12 1.40 -12.47
CA ALA A 451 30.01 2.31 -12.70
C ALA A 451 29.65 2.35 -14.18
N TYR A 452 28.38 2.12 -14.50
CA TYR A 452 27.85 2.12 -15.86
C TYR A 452 26.80 3.23 -16.00
N SER A 453 26.97 4.05 -17.05
CA SER A 453 25.95 4.99 -17.50
C SER A 453 25.09 4.30 -18.56
N ILE A 454 23.76 4.32 -18.37
CA ILE A 454 22.78 3.64 -19.22
C ILE A 454 21.80 4.67 -19.76
N SER A 455 21.55 4.66 -21.07
CA SER A 455 20.60 5.58 -21.70
C SER A 455 19.15 5.23 -21.34
N ASP A 456 18.23 6.18 -21.52
CA ASP A 456 16.79 5.94 -21.34
C ASP A 456 16.28 4.84 -22.30
N GLU A 457 16.73 4.85 -23.56
CA GLU A 457 16.34 3.86 -24.58
C GLU A 457 16.69 2.43 -24.13
N GLU A 458 17.93 2.21 -23.69
CA GLU A 458 18.37 0.91 -23.20
C GLU A 458 17.66 0.52 -21.90
N SER A 459 17.51 1.46 -20.97
CA SER A 459 16.82 1.23 -19.70
C SER A 459 15.40 0.73 -19.93
N PHE A 460 14.61 1.43 -20.73
CA PHE A 460 13.21 1.06 -20.96
C PHE A 460 13.06 -0.17 -21.83
N ALA A 461 13.92 -0.36 -22.84
CA ALA A 461 13.95 -1.60 -23.62
C ALA A 461 14.18 -2.81 -22.70
N MET A 462 15.12 -2.68 -21.76
CA MET A 462 15.46 -3.76 -20.82
C MET A 462 14.33 -4.05 -19.82
N ALA A 463 13.64 -3.02 -19.30
CA ALA A 463 12.48 -3.21 -18.41
C ALA A 463 11.30 -3.91 -19.11
N ARG A 464 11.07 -3.59 -20.39
CA ARG A 464 10.04 -4.24 -21.22
C ARG A 464 10.42 -5.67 -21.56
N GLU A 465 11.69 -5.90 -21.90
CA GLU A 465 12.21 -7.23 -22.21
C GLU A 465 12.15 -8.15 -20.99
N LEU A 466 12.47 -7.65 -19.79
CA LEU A 466 12.34 -8.39 -18.53
C LEU A 466 10.93 -8.93 -18.32
N LEU A 467 9.91 -8.09 -18.52
CA LEU A 467 8.52 -8.53 -18.46
C LEU A 467 8.23 -9.60 -19.52
N ARG A 468 8.69 -9.39 -20.75
CA ARG A 468 8.39 -10.27 -21.89
C ARG A 468 9.00 -11.66 -21.73
N VAL A 469 10.22 -11.77 -21.23
CA VAL A 469 10.97 -13.03 -21.22
C VAL A 469 10.98 -13.73 -19.86
N GLU A 470 10.98 -12.98 -18.74
CA GLU A 470 10.98 -13.55 -17.38
C GLU A 470 9.63 -13.40 -16.68
N GLY A 471 8.68 -12.64 -17.24
CA GLY A 471 7.36 -12.42 -16.63
C GLY A 471 7.39 -11.46 -15.44
N ILE A 472 8.46 -10.68 -15.26
CA ILE A 472 8.65 -9.80 -14.10
C ILE A 472 8.36 -8.34 -14.48
N PRO A 473 7.27 -7.73 -13.97
CA PRO A 473 6.95 -6.32 -14.25
C PRO A 473 7.77 -5.39 -13.34
N GLY A 474 8.83 -4.78 -13.87
CA GLY A 474 9.68 -3.83 -13.16
C GLY A 474 9.46 -2.37 -13.58
N GLY A 475 9.77 -1.43 -12.68
CA GLY A 475 9.78 0.00 -13.01
C GLY A 475 10.94 0.44 -13.89
N SER A 476 10.98 1.73 -14.24
CA SER A 476 12.02 2.30 -15.11
C SER A 476 13.45 2.07 -14.61
N SER A 477 13.70 2.31 -13.32
CA SER A 477 15.01 2.09 -12.70
C SER A 477 15.48 0.63 -12.75
N THR A 478 14.55 -0.34 -12.71
CA THR A 478 14.86 -1.78 -12.85
C THR A 478 15.53 -2.06 -14.19
N GLY A 479 15.08 -1.38 -15.25
CA GLY A 479 15.67 -1.48 -16.57
C GLY A 479 17.13 -1.05 -16.62
N THR A 480 17.45 0.11 -16.05
CA THR A 480 18.83 0.62 -15.91
C THR A 480 19.71 -0.36 -15.12
N LEU A 481 19.20 -0.84 -13.99
CA LEU A 481 19.91 -1.78 -13.12
C LEU A 481 20.17 -3.12 -13.80
N LEU A 482 19.21 -3.65 -14.56
CA LEU A 482 19.36 -4.89 -15.30
C LEU A 482 20.33 -4.72 -16.49
N ALA A 483 20.26 -3.61 -17.22
CA ALA A 483 21.18 -3.33 -18.32
C ALA A 483 22.63 -3.26 -17.85
N ALA A 484 22.89 -2.51 -16.77
CA ALA A 484 24.20 -2.45 -16.14
C ALA A 484 24.66 -3.82 -15.61
N ALA A 485 23.76 -4.58 -14.98
CA ALA A 485 24.09 -5.91 -14.47
C ALA A 485 24.49 -6.89 -15.59
N LEU A 486 23.76 -6.90 -16.70
CA LEU A 486 24.08 -7.74 -17.86
C LEU A 486 25.42 -7.34 -18.50
N ARG A 487 25.71 -6.04 -18.63
CA ARG A 487 27.02 -5.55 -19.09
C ARG A 487 28.15 -6.04 -18.18
N PHE A 488 28.03 -5.78 -16.87
CA PHE A 488 29.00 -6.24 -15.88
C PHE A 488 29.22 -7.75 -15.96
N CYS A 489 28.13 -8.53 -16.02
CA CYS A 489 28.20 -9.98 -16.05
C CYS A 489 28.90 -10.52 -17.30
N ARG A 490 28.65 -9.92 -18.48
CA ARG A 490 29.29 -10.30 -19.75
C ARG A 490 30.76 -9.90 -19.85
N GLU A 491 31.18 -8.88 -19.11
CA GLU A 491 32.59 -8.44 -19.04
C GLU A 491 33.44 -9.34 -18.14
N GLN A 492 32.83 -10.18 -17.29
CA GLN A 492 33.57 -11.09 -16.43
C GLN A 492 34.23 -12.22 -17.23
N LYS A 493 35.38 -12.69 -16.73
CA LYS A 493 36.13 -13.83 -17.28
C LYS A 493 35.94 -15.12 -16.48
N GLU A 494 35.49 -14.98 -15.24
CA GLU A 494 35.28 -16.08 -14.30
C GLU A 494 33.82 -16.04 -13.81
N PRO A 495 33.25 -17.18 -13.40
CA PRO A 495 31.90 -17.21 -12.85
C PRO A 495 31.79 -16.37 -11.58
N LYS A 496 30.82 -15.45 -11.55
CA LYS A 496 30.44 -14.67 -10.38
C LYS A 496 28.95 -14.78 -10.08
N ARG A 497 28.57 -14.66 -8.82
CA ARG A 497 27.19 -14.53 -8.33
C ARG A 497 26.90 -13.05 -8.16
N VAL A 498 25.90 -12.56 -8.89
CA VAL A 498 25.58 -11.14 -8.98
C VAL A 498 24.12 -10.94 -8.60
N VAL A 499 23.83 -9.90 -7.83
CA VAL A 499 22.46 -9.48 -7.50
C VAL A 499 22.18 -8.10 -8.08
N SER A 500 20.98 -7.91 -8.63
CA SER A 500 20.40 -6.61 -8.94
C SER A 500 18.96 -6.53 -8.41
N PHE A 501 18.25 -5.42 -8.61
CA PHE A 501 16.97 -5.17 -7.97
C PHE A 501 15.84 -4.92 -8.98
N VAL A 502 14.65 -5.40 -8.63
CA VAL A 502 13.39 -4.87 -9.17
C VAL A 502 12.85 -3.89 -8.13
N CYS A 503 13.25 -2.63 -8.25
CA CYS A 503 13.07 -1.62 -7.20
C CYS A 503 11.60 -1.30 -6.89
N ASP A 504 10.74 -1.35 -7.90
CA ASP A 504 9.32 -1.12 -7.80
C ASP A 504 8.54 -1.77 -8.95
N THR A 505 7.23 -1.85 -8.78
CA THR A 505 6.33 -2.52 -9.73
C THR A 505 6.20 -1.75 -11.06
N GLY A 506 6.24 -2.49 -12.16
CA GLY A 506 5.98 -1.97 -13.50
C GLY A 506 4.56 -1.40 -13.69
N THR A 507 3.61 -1.76 -12.83
CA THR A 507 2.21 -1.27 -12.92
C THR A 507 2.09 0.25 -12.79
N ARG A 508 3.06 0.90 -12.15
CA ARG A 508 3.14 2.37 -12.02
C ARG A 508 3.48 3.08 -13.33
N TYR A 509 3.95 2.34 -14.32
CA TYR A 509 4.49 2.86 -15.58
C TYR A 509 3.69 2.37 -16.79
N LEU A 510 2.46 1.86 -16.59
CA LEU A 510 1.61 1.36 -17.66
C LEU A 510 1.28 2.41 -18.72
N SER A 511 1.01 3.66 -18.30
CA SER A 511 0.79 4.77 -19.22
C SER A 511 2.07 5.34 -19.85
N LYS A 512 3.26 4.87 -19.40
CA LYS A 512 4.59 5.35 -19.82
C LYS A 512 5.39 4.27 -20.55
N ILE A 513 6.38 3.65 -19.90
CA ILE A 513 7.34 2.74 -20.54
C ILE A 513 6.66 1.51 -21.18
N TYR A 514 5.52 1.07 -20.63
CA TYR A 514 4.73 -0.03 -21.18
C TYR A 514 3.68 0.41 -22.21
N ASN A 515 3.60 1.72 -22.49
CA ASN A 515 2.77 2.30 -23.53
C ASN A 515 3.63 2.65 -24.76
N ASP A 516 3.44 1.92 -25.86
CA ASP A 516 4.18 2.11 -27.11
C ASP A 516 4.02 3.51 -27.69
N GLN A 517 2.87 4.14 -27.47
CA GLN A 517 2.62 5.49 -27.93
C GLN A 517 3.51 6.47 -27.20
N TRP A 518 3.49 6.43 -25.86
CA TRP A 518 4.36 7.26 -25.04
C TRP A 518 5.83 7.05 -25.39
N MET A 519 6.27 5.78 -25.53
CA MET A 519 7.63 5.46 -25.94
C MET A 519 8.00 6.03 -27.32
N THR A 520 7.07 6.05 -28.28
CA THR A 520 7.29 6.71 -29.58
C THR A 520 7.41 8.23 -29.41
N ASP A 521 6.48 8.84 -28.67
CA ASP A 521 6.40 10.30 -28.53
C ASP A 521 7.64 10.87 -27.84
N GLN A 522 8.26 10.07 -26.96
CA GLN A 522 9.54 10.38 -26.34
C GLN A 522 10.77 10.05 -27.21
N GLY A 523 10.59 9.48 -28.40
CA GLY A 523 11.68 9.09 -29.30
C GLY A 523 12.43 7.80 -28.90
N LEU A 524 11.86 7.01 -27.99
CA LEU A 524 12.49 5.82 -27.38
C LEU A 524 12.09 4.51 -28.09
N LEU A 525 11.10 4.54 -28.97
CA LEU A 525 10.79 3.48 -29.91
C LEU A 525 10.92 4.02 -31.33
N GLN A 526 11.87 3.46 -32.08
CA GLN A 526 12.08 3.81 -33.48
C GLN A 526 10.91 3.31 -34.33
N ARG A 527 10.20 4.25 -34.98
CA ARG A 527 9.24 3.93 -36.04
C ARG A 527 9.95 3.95 -37.39
N LYS A 528 9.45 3.16 -38.33
CA LYS A 528 9.85 3.30 -39.74
C LYS A 528 9.49 4.70 -40.20
N HIS A 529 10.48 5.46 -40.65
CA HIS A 529 10.30 6.80 -41.21
C HIS A 529 9.88 6.67 -42.69
N TYR A 530 8.75 7.27 -43.05
CA TYR A 530 8.17 7.16 -44.39
C TYR A 530 8.41 8.40 -45.27
N GLY A 531 8.75 9.55 -44.66
CA GLY A 531 8.91 10.84 -45.34
C GLY A 531 7.58 11.53 -45.69
N ASP A 532 6.48 11.14 -45.05
CA ASP A 532 5.12 11.58 -45.37
C ASP A 532 4.24 11.69 -44.10
N LEU A 533 2.94 11.97 -44.24
CA LEU A 533 2.06 12.21 -43.08
C LEU A 533 1.99 11.00 -42.11
N ARG A 534 2.36 9.78 -42.54
CA ARG A 534 2.43 8.62 -41.62
C ARG A 534 3.40 8.81 -40.47
N ASP A 535 4.38 9.71 -40.61
CA ASP A 535 5.38 10.00 -39.57
C ASP A 535 4.83 10.91 -38.46
N ILE A 536 3.76 11.67 -38.72
CA ILE A 536 3.16 12.59 -37.74
C ILE A 536 1.80 12.11 -37.21
N ILE A 537 1.24 11.02 -37.77
CA ILE A 537 0.00 10.41 -37.27
C ILE A 537 0.32 9.61 -36.00
N ALA A 538 0.01 10.20 -34.84
CA ALA A 538 0.22 9.57 -33.53
C ALA A 538 -0.70 8.34 -33.34
N ARG A 539 -2.02 8.48 -33.58
CA ARG A 539 -3.03 7.42 -33.39
C ARG A 539 -3.52 6.88 -34.74
N ARG A 540 -3.07 5.67 -35.12
CA ARG A 540 -3.46 5.04 -36.40
C ARG A 540 -4.74 4.22 -36.27
N PHE A 541 -5.66 4.39 -37.22
CA PHE A 541 -6.93 3.65 -37.26
C PHE A 541 -6.72 2.15 -37.42
N GLU A 542 -5.77 1.74 -38.27
CA GLU A 542 -5.41 0.33 -38.52
C GLU A 542 -4.89 -0.40 -37.27
N GLU A 543 -4.35 0.34 -36.30
CA GLU A 543 -3.87 -0.19 -35.02
C GLU A 543 -4.96 -0.19 -33.93
N GLY A 544 -6.18 0.20 -34.26
CA GLY A 544 -7.30 0.32 -33.31
C GLY A 544 -7.13 1.45 -32.29
N ARG A 545 -6.25 2.42 -32.54
CA ARG A 545 -5.87 3.47 -31.58
C ARG A 545 -6.67 4.77 -31.71
N VAL A 546 -7.53 4.87 -32.72
CA VAL A 546 -8.38 6.06 -32.94
C VAL A 546 -9.63 5.94 -32.09
N ILE A 547 -9.82 6.90 -31.19
CA ILE A 547 -11.08 7.06 -30.45
C ILE A 547 -12.03 7.82 -31.37
N SER A 548 -13.18 7.23 -31.67
CA SER A 548 -14.21 7.78 -32.55
C SER A 548 -15.58 7.75 -31.88
N VAL A 549 -16.60 8.30 -32.53
CA VAL A 549 -18.03 8.15 -32.19
C VAL A 549 -18.85 7.83 -33.44
N GLY A 550 -20.04 7.26 -33.27
CA GLY A 550 -21.02 7.10 -34.34
C GLY A 550 -21.87 8.37 -34.55
N PRO A 551 -22.52 8.52 -35.71
CA PRO A 551 -23.40 9.66 -35.98
C PRO A 551 -24.64 9.70 -35.06
N ASP A 552 -25.07 8.54 -34.56
CA ASP A 552 -26.22 8.36 -33.67
C ASP A 552 -25.84 8.32 -32.18
N ASP A 553 -24.54 8.37 -31.86
CA ASP A 553 -24.10 8.54 -30.47
C ASP A 553 -24.57 9.90 -29.93
N THR A 554 -24.75 10.01 -28.62
CA THR A 554 -25.15 11.29 -28.01
C THR A 554 -23.97 12.26 -27.91
N LEU A 555 -24.25 13.57 -27.90
CA LEU A 555 -23.23 14.59 -27.60
C LEU A 555 -22.57 14.38 -26.23
N LEU A 556 -23.29 13.82 -25.25
CA LEU A 556 -22.71 13.43 -23.96
C LEU A 556 -21.68 12.31 -24.11
N THR A 557 -21.97 11.30 -24.93
CA THR A 557 -21.03 10.22 -25.23
C THR A 557 -19.76 10.77 -25.87
N ALA A 558 -19.90 11.67 -26.85
CA ALA A 558 -18.77 12.32 -27.50
C ALA A 558 -17.92 13.12 -26.49
N PHE A 559 -18.56 13.95 -25.66
CA PHE A 559 -17.88 14.72 -24.62
C PHE A 559 -17.15 13.84 -23.60
N GLN A 560 -17.78 12.74 -23.16
CA GLN A 560 -17.15 11.78 -22.25
C GLN A 560 -15.95 11.09 -22.88
N ARG A 561 -16.04 10.68 -24.15
CA ARG A 561 -14.91 10.07 -24.87
C ARG A 561 -13.77 11.05 -25.08
N MET A 562 -14.05 12.32 -25.40
CA MET A 562 -13.05 13.40 -25.48
C MET A 562 -12.28 13.54 -24.15
N ARG A 563 -13.01 13.66 -23.04
CA ARG A 563 -12.41 13.76 -21.69
C ARG A 563 -11.61 12.53 -21.27
N LEU A 564 -12.13 11.34 -21.53
CA LEU A 564 -11.45 10.09 -21.17
C LEU A 564 -10.18 9.85 -21.99
N ALA A 565 -10.18 10.28 -23.25
CA ALA A 565 -9.07 10.09 -24.18
C ALA A 565 -8.10 11.28 -24.25
N ASP A 566 -8.38 12.34 -23.47
CA ASP A 566 -7.66 13.62 -23.43
C ASP A 566 -7.45 14.23 -24.84
N VAL A 567 -8.55 14.37 -25.59
CA VAL A 567 -8.57 14.96 -26.94
C VAL A 567 -9.71 15.95 -27.09
N SER A 568 -9.48 17.01 -27.86
CA SER A 568 -10.48 18.06 -28.13
C SER A 568 -11.37 17.81 -29.34
N GLN A 569 -11.14 16.70 -30.06
CA GLN A 569 -11.84 16.36 -31.30
C GLN A 569 -11.92 14.85 -31.51
N LEU A 570 -13.01 14.39 -32.12
CA LEU A 570 -13.25 12.98 -32.44
C LEU A 570 -13.70 12.83 -33.91
N PRO A 571 -13.14 11.89 -34.68
CA PRO A 571 -13.72 11.47 -35.94
C PRO A 571 -15.06 10.78 -35.69
N VAL A 572 -16.04 11.10 -36.54
CA VAL A 572 -17.35 10.44 -36.57
C VAL A 572 -17.33 9.37 -37.65
N LEU A 573 -17.52 8.11 -37.26
CA LEU A 573 -17.44 6.96 -38.14
C LEU A 573 -18.80 6.25 -38.23
N ASP A 574 -19.19 5.91 -39.45
CA ASP A 574 -20.35 5.06 -39.74
C ASP A 574 -19.88 3.84 -40.53
N ASP A 575 -20.13 2.63 -40.01
CA ASP A 575 -19.59 1.36 -40.53
C ASP A 575 -18.08 1.43 -40.90
N GLY A 576 -17.29 2.11 -40.07
CA GLY A 576 -15.84 2.28 -40.26
C GLY A 576 -15.44 3.32 -41.31
N LYS A 577 -16.38 4.05 -41.90
CA LYS A 577 -16.12 5.15 -42.83
C LYS A 577 -16.23 6.50 -42.12
N LEU A 578 -15.29 7.40 -42.39
CA LEU A 578 -15.35 8.77 -41.88
C LEU A 578 -16.52 9.53 -42.51
N VAL A 579 -17.49 9.93 -41.68
CA VAL A 579 -18.67 10.71 -42.09
C VAL A 579 -18.68 12.13 -41.52
N GLY A 580 -17.78 12.43 -40.57
CA GLY A 580 -17.64 13.77 -40.03
C GLY A 580 -16.53 13.87 -38.98
N VAL A 581 -16.37 15.06 -38.40
CA VAL A 581 -15.53 15.33 -37.23
C VAL A 581 -16.35 16.19 -36.27
N ILE A 582 -16.26 15.92 -34.98
CA ILE A 582 -16.86 16.75 -33.94
C ILE A 582 -15.78 17.24 -32.98
N ASP A 583 -15.79 18.52 -32.63
CA ASP A 583 -14.87 19.12 -31.65
C ASP A 583 -15.58 19.63 -30.39
N GLU A 584 -14.81 19.99 -29.36
CA GLU A 584 -15.35 20.53 -28.10
C GLU A 584 -16.16 21.82 -28.30
N SER A 585 -15.81 22.65 -29.30
CA SER A 585 -16.53 23.88 -29.60
C SER A 585 -17.88 23.57 -30.25
N ASP A 586 -17.97 22.57 -31.12
CA ASP A 586 -19.25 22.11 -31.70
C ASP A 586 -20.22 21.65 -30.60
N ILE A 587 -19.72 20.87 -29.64
CA ILE A 587 -20.50 20.43 -28.46
C ILE A 587 -20.90 21.63 -27.62
N LEU A 588 -19.95 22.53 -27.31
CA LEU A 588 -20.21 23.69 -26.47
C LEU A 588 -21.21 24.65 -27.11
N LEU A 589 -21.10 24.93 -28.40
CA LEU A 589 -22.04 25.77 -29.16
C LEU A 589 -23.41 25.09 -29.30
N GLY A 590 -23.44 23.77 -29.48
CA GLY A 590 -24.68 23.00 -29.56
C GLY A 590 -25.48 23.00 -28.25
N VAL A 591 -24.78 23.03 -27.10
CA VAL A 591 -25.35 22.84 -25.76
C VAL A 591 -25.39 24.13 -24.92
N HIS A 592 -24.73 25.22 -25.32
CA HIS A 592 -24.40 26.43 -24.53
C HIS A 592 -25.55 27.04 -23.69
N ALA A 593 -26.82 26.76 -24.01
CA ALA A 593 -27.99 27.28 -23.30
C ALA A 593 -29.06 26.22 -22.92
N ASP A 594 -28.84 24.93 -23.21
CA ASP A 594 -29.88 23.89 -23.09
C ASP A 594 -29.27 22.51 -22.79
N ALA A 595 -29.04 22.24 -21.49
CA ALA A 595 -28.45 20.99 -21.02
C ALA A 595 -29.13 19.70 -21.53
N PRO A 596 -30.47 19.63 -21.72
CA PRO A 596 -31.13 18.53 -22.41
C PRO A 596 -30.53 18.12 -23.77
N ARG A 597 -29.92 19.05 -24.53
CA ARG A 597 -29.30 18.79 -25.83
C ARG A 597 -28.10 17.87 -25.79
N PHE A 598 -27.54 17.59 -24.61
CA PHE A 598 -26.55 16.52 -24.46
C PHE A 598 -27.07 15.15 -24.93
N ARG A 599 -28.38 14.96 -25.05
CA ARG A 599 -29.03 13.76 -25.58
C ARG A 599 -29.17 13.75 -27.10
N ASP A 600 -28.92 14.87 -27.76
CA ASP A 600 -29.00 14.97 -29.21
C ASP A 600 -27.89 14.14 -29.85
N ALA A 601 -28.12 13.71 -31.09
CA ALA A 601 -27.18 12.90 -31.84
C ALA A 601 -25.96 13.73 -32.27
N VAL A 602 -24.78 13.11 -32.34
CA VAL A 602 -23.53 13.71 -32.83
C VAL A 602 -23.71 14.30 -34.23
N SER A 603 -24.48 13.64 -35.09
CA SER A 603 -24.82 14.12 -36.44
C SER A 603 -25.48 15.51 -36.48
N SER A 604 -26.08 15.97 -35.37
CA SER A 604 -26.72 17.29 -35.29
C SER A 604 -25.74 18.45 -35.12
N ALA A 605 -24.51 18.18 -34.66
CA ALA A 605 -23.50 19.20 -34.34
C ALA A 605 -22.17 19.01 -35.09
N MET A 606 -21.88 17.80 -35.58
CA MET A 606 -20.61 17.51 -36.25
C MET A 606 -20.42 18.31 -37.54
N ASN A 607 -19.16 18.53 -37.92
CA ASN A 607 -18.79 18.92 -39.27
C ASN A 607 -18.84 17.69 -40.20
N ALA A 608 -19.84 17.65 -41.08
CA ALA A 608 -20.07 16.55 -42.03
C ALA A 608 -19.18 16.58 -43.29
N ALA A 609 -18.34 17.61 -43.47
CA ALA A 609 -17.48 17.77 -44.64
C ALA A 609 -16.01 18.02 -44.24
N PRO A 610 -15.36 17.07 -43.54
CA PRO A 610 -13.95 17.24 -43.17
C PRO A 610 -13.06 17.23 -44.42
N GLU A 611 -12.08 18.12 -44.46
CA GLU A 611 -10.99 17.99 -45.43
C GLU A 611 -10.13 16.79 -45.05
N THR A 612 -9.78 15.96 -46.02
CA THR A 612 -9.01 14.73 -45.81
C THR A 612 -7.77 14.70 -46.69
N LEU A 613 -6.68 14.17 -46.14
CA LEU A 613 -5.45 13.88 -46.86
C LEU A 613 -5.15 12.39 -46.76
N ALA A 614 -4.60 11.81 -47.82
CA ALA A 614 -4.12 10.44 -47.78
C ALA A 614 -2.92 10.32 -46.81
N PRO A 615 -2.75 9.20 -46.09
CA PRO A 615 -1.59 9.02 -45.19
C PRO A 615 -0.24 9.22 -45.88
N GLY A 616 -0.14 8.87 -47.17
CA GLY A 616 1.08 9.07 -47.97
C GLY A 616 1.31 10.49 -48.50
N ALA A 617 0.51 11.48 -48.10
CA ALA A 617 0.69 12.87 -48.53
C ALA A 617 1.95 13.49 -47.89
N SER A 618 2.53 14.52 -48.52
CA SER A 618 3.69 15.23 -47.97
C SER A 618 3.28 16.28 -46.93
N LEU A 619 4.24 16.67 -46.07
CA LEU A 619 4.06 17.80 -45.14
C LEU A 619 3.68 19.10 -45.85
N ALA A 620 4.17 19.33 -47.07
CA ALA A 620 3.80 20.51 -47.86
C ALA A 620 2.32 20.49 -48.27
N GLN A 621 1.75 19.31 -48.56
CA GLN A 621 0.33 19.18 -48.85
C GLN A 621 -0.54 19.42 -47.61
N LEU A 622 -0.08 18.99 -46.43
CA LEU A 622 -0.73 19.32 -45.17
C LEU A 622 -0.68 20.82 -44.89
N GLN A 623 0.48 21.47 -45.05
CA GLN A 623 0.61 22.91 -44.87
C GLN A 623 -0.34 23.68 -45.80
N ALA A 624 -0.43 23.29 -47.07
CA ALA A 624 -1.33 23.93 -48.03
C ALA A 624 -2.83 23.78 -47.71
N VAL A 625 -3.21 22.77 -46.92
CA VAL A 625 -4.57 22.63 -46.36
C VAL A 625 -4.73 23.53 -45.12
N LEU A 626 -3.77 23.51 -44.20
CA LEU A 626 -3.79 24.34 -42.99
C LEU A 626 -3.79 25.86 -43.31
N ASP A 627 -3.07 26.28 -44.34
CA ASP A 627 -2.98 27.67 -44.81
C ASP A 627 -4.30 28.22 -45.36
N ARG A 628 -5.27 27.35 -45.71
CA ARG A 628 -6.60 27.77 -46.18
C ARG A 628 -7.53 28.23 -45.05
N GLY A 629 -7.05 28.24 -43.80
CA GLY A 629 -7.74 28.89 -42.68
C GLY A 629 -8.84 28.06 -42.04
N LEU A 630 -8.78 26.73 -42.16
CA LEU A 630 -9.75 25.81 -41.51
C LEU A 630 -9.31 25.34 -40.11
N TRP A 631 -8.40 26.07 -39.46
CA TRP A 631 -8.15 25.95 -38.02
C TRP A 631 -8.63 27.23 -37.33
N ARG A 632 -9.62 27.10 -36.43
CA ARG A 632 -9.99 28.18 -35.53
C ARG A 632 -9.05 28.14 -34.32
N SER A 633 -7.93 28.87 -34.35
CA SER A 633 -7.31 29.23 -33.08
C SER A 633 -8.17 30.25 -32.36
N LEU A 634 -8.43 30.01 -31.09
CA LEU A 634 -8.79 31.07 -30.16
C LEU A 634 -7.77 32.21 -30.29
N PRO A 635 -8.20 33.47 -30.47
CA PRO A 635 -7.27 34.59 -30.47
C PRO A 635 -6.62 34.67 -29.09
N MET A 636 -5.29 34.53 -29.03
CA MET A 636 -4.52 35.00 -27.90
C MET A 636 -4.77 36.51 -27.74
N PRO A 637 -5.05 37.02 -26.52
CA PRO A 637 -5.09 38.46 -26.33
C PRO A 637 -3.70 39.02 -26.67
N ALA A 638 -3.66 39.98 -27.58
CA ALA A 638 -2.46 40.76 -27.84
C ALA A 638 -1.99 41.34 -26.49
N ALA A 639 -0.74 41.06 -26.12
CA ALA A 639 -0.11 41.74 -25.01
C ALA A 639 -0.19 43.25 -25.28
N SER A 640 -1.00 43.96 -24.51
CA SER A 640 -0.96 45.40 -24.49
C SER A 640 0.41 45.79 -23.96
N THR A 641 1.23 46.38 -24.83
CA THR A 641 2.37 47.18 -24.39
C THR A 641 1.83 48.35 -23.57
N ALA A 642 2.07 48.30 -22.26
CA ALA A 642 2.14 49.45 -21.36
C ALA A 642 3.27 49.18 -20.36
#